data_AF-A0A8T7L0U8-F1
#
_entry.id   AF-A0A8T7L0U8-F1
#
_cell.length_a   1.000
_cell.length_b   1.000
_cell.length_c   1.000
_cell.angle_alpha   90.00
_cell.angle_beta   90.00
_cell.angle_gamma   90.00
#
_symmetry.space_group_name_H-M   'P 1'
#
loop_
_entity.id
_entity.type
_entity.pdbx_description
1 polymer ?
#
loop_
_entity_poly.entity_id
_entity_poly.type
_entity_poly.pdbx_seq_one_letter_code
_entity_poly.pdbx_strand_id
1 'polypeptide(L)'
;MTPASPQPLPSPAFETGIYPNLFKDYLGKSDEEIQAKIDSAFNQLFYGDDSTERVYYPVGADMAYISDIANEDVRSEGMSYGMMIAVQLNKKEEFDRLWKWAKTYMYQTDGGYKGYFAWHCKMDGTQLDANPASDGEIWFITALFFADARWGSSNGIYNYRAEAQAILDTALHTEGRGELATDLFDPETKQVVFVPQLGRNSQFTDPSYHMPHYYELWARWADKDNDFWAEAAQVSRDYLKTAVHPQTGLAPNYSEFNGSPVSDRYNGSFRYDAFRVGANVGVDYVWFAPGEWHREQSNRLLSFFASQGMDEYKAEYLLDGTPDAGHRSTGLMATNAVAALAADRVIGEPFVQALWDLDVPRGQYRYYDGLLMMLALLQVSGNFRIYEPGTAPAGQIFPTPKPEVTGKFAPPTGRALLLVGQDVESVDAYFNATVTAPGGVAANLDLQLNGMDELNDLAGKYPNSALSVRVDWNDTLTDVQVDTLLDALTSYNRPVFLHLRHGPDDASDAYVSAWKKVGERKQAKGSTNVALVWESASCEEINFAEFYPGDEVVNWIGVNYECADAFIQQFARERLKPVMITASPQEGWEEWFAPFLQFVTDNNDVVRAVIYINDVQMNEEILKRWKDETKSSFWLKASPKLFSELGFVK
;
A
#
# COMPACT_ATOMS: atom_id res chain seq x y z
N MET A 1 42.90 -24.45 17.51
CA MET A 1 41.55 -23.90 17.73
C MET A 1 40.60 -25.08 17.65
N THR A 2 39.89 -25.39 18.73
CA THR A 2 38.77 -26.33 18.68
C THR A 2 37.71 -25.76 17.73
N PRO A 3 37.13 -26.56 16.80
CA PRO A 3 36.00 -26.10 16.02
C PRO A 3 34.90 -25.66 16.99
N ALA A 4 34.34 -24.47 16.78
CA ALA A 4 33.17 -24.04 17.53
C ALA A 4 32.07 -25.07 17.31
N SER A 5 31.37 -25.48 18.37
CA SER A 5 30.19 -26.33 18.23
C SER A 5 29.18 -25.64 17.29
N PRO A 6 28.58 -26.36 16.33
CA PRO A 6 27.59 -25.77 15.43
C PRO A 6 26.46 -25.14 16.25
N GLN A 7 26.05 -23.94 15.87
CA GLN A 7 24.94 -23.27 16.54
C GLN A 7 23.65 -24.03 16.25
N PRO A 8 22.73 -24.18 17.21
CA PRO A 8 21.44 -24.78 16.94
C PRO A 8 20.69 -23.97 15.87
N LEU A 9 19.93 -24.66 15.02
CA LEU A 9 19.03 -24.02 14.06
C LEU A 9 17.95 -23.23 14.82
N PRO A 10 17.53 -22.07 14.31
CA PRO A 10 16.43 -21.30 14.89
C PRO A 10 15.11 -22.08 14.75
N SER A 11 14.15 -21.79 15.63
CA SER A 11 12.78 -22.27 15.43
C SER A 11 12.17 -21.60 14.19
N PRO A 12 11.54 -22.36 13.27
CA PRO A 12 11.03 -21.82 12.02
C PRO A 12 9.86 -20.85 12.23
N ALA A 13 9.79 -19.80 11.41
CA ALA A 13 8.71 -18.80 11.46
C ALA A 13 7.34 -19.42 11.11
N PHE A 14 7.31 -20.46 10.28
CA PHE A 14 6.09 -21.22 9.99
C PHE A 14 5.45 -21.81 11.26
N GLU A 15 6.25 -22.38 12.17
CA GLU A 15 5.74 -23.00 13.40
C GLU A 15 5.47 -21.98 14.51
N THR A 16 6.29 -20.93 14.58
CA THR A 16 6.28 -19.99 15.70
C THR A 16 5.42 -18.75 15.46
N GLY A 17 5.18 -18.38 14.20
CA GLY A 17 4.60 -17.09 13.82
C GLY A 17 5.52 -15.89 14.12
N ILE A 18 6.77 -16.11 14.55
CA ILE A 18 7.73 -15.08 14.89
C ILE A 18 8.69 -14.91 13.72
N TYR A 19 8.72 -13.69 13.18
CA TYR A 19 9.60 -13.32 12.07
C TYR A 19 10.71 -12.40 12.59
N PRO A 20 11.99 -12.68 12.27
CA PRO A 20 13.10 -11.84 12.69
C PRO A 20 13.01 -10.45 12.06
N ASN A 21 13.43 -9.43 12.82
CA ASN A 21 13.49 -8.06 12.34
C ASN A 21 14.92 -7.57 12.47
N LEU A 22 15.70 -7.71 11.40
CA LEU A 22 17.12 -7.40 11.40
C LEU A 22 17.40 -5.90 11.59
N PHE A 23 16.52 -5.01 11.13
CA PHE A 23 16.66 -3.57 11.39
C PHE A 23 16.57 -3.25 12.88
N LYS A 24 15.66 -3.91 13.59
CA LYS A 24 15.52 -3.78 15.04
C LYS A 24 16.66 -4.48 15.78
N ASP A 25 16.89 -5.75 15.45
CA ASP A 25 17.79 -6.64 16.19
C ASP A 25 19.26 -6.32 15.99
N TYR A 26 19.63 -5.87 14.78
CA TYR A 26 21.02 -5.54 14.45
C TYR A 26 21.30 -4.06 14.61
N LEU A 27 20.42 -3.20 14.07
CA LEU A 27 20.67 -1.76 13.97
C LEU A 27 19.96 -0.93 15.05
N GLY A 28 19.12 -1.54 15.89
CA GLY A 28 18.41 -0.84 16.97
C GLY A 28 17.34 0.14 16.49
N LYS A 29 16.80 -0.03 15.28
CA LYS A 29 15.74 0.83 14.73
C LYS A 29 14.41 0.59 15.44
N SER A 30 13.66 1.66 15.66
CA SER A 30 12.31 1.58 16.24
C SER A 30 11.30 1.04 15.22
N ASP A 31 10.18 0.52 15.70
CA ASP A 31 9.12 0.01 14.82
C ASP A 31 8.55 1.16 13.96
N GLU A 32 8.50 2.38 14.49
CA GLU A 32 8.08 3.59 13.76
C GLU A 32 9.06 3.98 12.65
N GLU A 33 10.37 3.94 12.91
CA GLU A 33 11.38 4.23 11.88
C GLU A 33 11.31 3.21 10.73
N ILE A 34 11.15 1.94 11.08
CA ILE A 34 11.07 0.84 10.11
C ILE A 34 9.80 0.98 9.27
N GLN A 35 8.66 1.23 9.91
CA GLN A 35 7.39 1.43 9.21
C GLN A 35 7.47 2.66 8.30
N ALA A 36 8.04 3.77 8.76
CA ALA A 36 8.21 4.97 7.93
C ALA A 36 9.09 4.70 6.69
N LYS A 37 10.15 3.88 6.81
CA LYS A 37 10.99 3.51 5.66
C LYS A 37 10.24 2.63 4.67
N ILE A 38 9.44 1.68 5.15
CA ILE A 38 8.57 0.82 4.33
C ILE A 38 7.51 1.65 3.61
N ASP A 39 6.79 2.51 4.33
CA ASP A 39 5.73 3.36 3.78
C ASP A 39 6.29 4.34 2.76
N SER A 40 7.45 4.93 3.02
CA SER A 40 8.15 5.81 2.07
C SER A 40 8.52 5.09 0.77
N ALA A 41 9.07 3.87 0.86
CA ALA A 41 9.42 3.08 -0.31
C ALA A 41 8.18 2.65 -1.12
N PHE A 42 7.13 2.19 -0.44
CA PHE A 42 5.87 1.85 -1.09
C PHE A 42 5.25 3.07 -1.77
N ASN A 43 5.15 4.20 -1.07
CA ASN A 43 4.59 5.42 -1.64
C ASN A 43 5.38 5.92 -2.85
N GLN A 44 6.72 5.90 -2.81
CA GLN A 44 7.53 6.31 -3.97
C GLN A 44 7.29 5.37 -5.17
N LEU A 45 7.34 4.05 -4.96
CA LEU A 45 7.23 3.08 -6.05
C LEU A 45 5.80 2.92 -6.59
N PHE A 46 4.77 3.16 -5.77
CA PHE A 46 3.37 2.97 -6.17
C PHE A 46 2.66 4.28 -6.53
N TYR A 47 3.02 5.39 -5.87
CA TYR A 47 2.30 6.66 -5.94
C TYR A 47 3.19 7.87 -6.21
N GLY A 48 4.50 7.67 -6.37
CA GLY A 48 5.45 8.73 -6.69
C GLY A 48 5.25 9.32 -8.08
N ASP A 49 6.14 10.23 -8.45
CA ASP A 49 6.20 10.86 -9.76
C ASP A 49 6.27 9.83 -10.91
N ASP A 50 5.39 10.01 -11.90
CA ASP A 50 5.24 9.18 -13.11
C ASP A 50 6.56 9.00 -13.87
N SER A 51 7.37 10.04 -13.96
CA SER A 51 8.56 10.03 -14.81
C SER A 51 9.80 9.49 -14.10
N THR A 52 9.90 9.67 -12.79
CA THR A 52 11.15 9.45 -12.04
C THR A 52 11.07 8.44 -10.91
N GLU A 53 9.88 8.13 -10.38
CA GLU A 53 9.73 7.38 -9.12
C GLU A 53 8.88 6.13 -9.26
N ARG A 54 7.61 6.26 -9.68
CA ARG A 54 6.69 5.12 -9.61
C ARG A 54 6.96 4.10 -10.71
N VAL A 55 6.54 2.88 -10.40
CA VAL A 55 6.50 1.72 -11.31
C VAL A 55 5.10 1.13 -11.43
N TYR A 56 4.18 1.47 -10.51
CA TYR A 56 2.75 1.11 -10.58
C TYR A 56 1.95 2.19 -11.31
N TYR A 57 1.08 1.78 -12.24
CA TYR A 57 0.27 2.69 -13.05
C TYR A 57 -1.19 2.20 -13.08
N PRO A 58 -2.13 2.95 -12.46
CA PRO A 58 -3.56 2.68 -12.59
C PRO A 58 -4.04 2.79 -14.04
N VAL A 59 -4.95 1.91 -14.44
CA VAL A 59 -5.60 1.88 -15.75
C VAL A 59 -7.11 1.84 -15.55
N GLY A 60 -7.78 2.90 -15.99
CA GLY A 60 -9.23 3.05 -15.79
C GLY A 60 -9.62 3.00 -14.31
N ALA A 61 -10.82 2.49 -14.04
CA ALA A 61 -11.37 2.50 -12.68
C ALA A 61 -10.82 1.40 -11.77
N ASP A 62 -10.37 0.25 -12.31
CA ASP A 62 -10.14 -0.96 -11.53
C ASP A 62 -9.02 -1.89 -12.02
N MET A 63 -8.10 -1.39 -12.84
CA MET A 63 -6.88 -2.10 -13.22
C MET A 63 -5.64 -1.28 -12.89
N ALA A 64 -4.48 -1.94 -12.87
CA ALA A 64 -3.16 -1.31 -12.83
C ALA A 64 -2.11 -2.27 -13.35
N TYR A 65 -0.96 -1.76 -13.77
CA TYR A 65 0.21 -2.58 -14.11
C TYR A 65 1.47 -2.09 -13.42
N ILE A 66 2.48 -2.97 -13.32
CA ILE A 66 3.85 -2.61 -12.97
C ILE A 66 4.66 -2.50 -14.26
N SER A 67 5.24 -1.33 -14.51
CA SER A 67 6.02 -1.04 -15.71
C SER A 67 7.51 -1.30 -15.49
N ASP A 68 8.11 -2.10 -16.36
CA ASP A 68 9.54 -2.09 -16.57
C ASP A 68 9.91 -0.87 -17.41
N ILE A 69 10.35 0.18 -16.72
CA ILE A 69 10.65 1.48 -17.31
C ILE A 69 11.79 1.41 -18.31
N ALA A 70 12.77 0.54 -18.08
CA ALA A 70 13.95 0.46 -18.95
C ALA A 70 13.65 -0.26 -20.26
N ASN A 71 12.73 -1.23 -20.22
CA ASN A 71 12.35 -2.05 -21.37
C ASN A 71 11.03 -1.65 -22.03
N GLU A 72 10.33 -0.65 -21.47
CA GLU A 72 9.06 -0.13 -21.98
C GLU A 72 7.97 -1.22 -22.10
N ASP A 73 8.00 -2.22 -21.21
CA ASP A 73 7.05 -3.33 -21.16
C ASP A 73 6.48 -3.56 -19.74
N VAL A 74 5.49 -4.45 -19.65
CA VAL A 74 4.88 -4.95 -18.42
C VAL A 74 5.17 -6.44 -18.34
N ARG A 75 5.78 -6.91 -17.26
CA ARG A 75 6.27 -8.29 -17.13
C ARG A 75 5.52 -9.09 -16.08
N SER A 76 5.37 -10.40 -16.30
CA SER A 76 4.69 -11.31 -15.36
C SER A 76 5.39 -11.29 -14.00
N GLU A 77 6.72 -11.30 -14.02
CA GLU A 77 7.60 -11.08 -12.86
C GLU A 77 7.17 -9.84 -12.05
N GLY A 78 7.22 -8.65 -12.65
CA GLY A 78 6.89 -7.39 -11.97
C GLY A 78 5.46 -7.32 -11.46
N MET A 79 4.50 -7.83 -12.25
CA MET A 79 3.10 -7.93 -11.85
C MET A 79 2.93 -8.80 -10.62
N SER A 80 3.56 -9.98 -10.61
CA SER A 80 3.51 -10.93 -9.51
C SER A 80 4.22 -10.40 -8.25
N TYR A 81 5.32 -9.65 -8.40
CA TYR A 81 6.00 -8.96 -7.30
C TYR A 81 5.13 -7.86 -6.71
N GLY A 82 4.49 -7.05 -7.56
CA GLY A 82 3.54 -6.03 -7.14
C GLY A 82 2.38 -6.62 -6.33
N MET A 83 1.81 -7.74 -6.78
CA MET A 83 0.78 -8.48 -6.05
C MET A 83 1.31 -8.98 -4.70
N MET A 84 2.52 -9.56 -4.66
CA MET A 84 3.09 -9.99 -3.38
C MET A 84 3.31 -8.82 -2.42
N ILE A 85 3.90 -7.72 -2.88
CA ILE A 85 4.11 -6.51 -2.07
C ILE A 85 2.77 -6.02 -1.52
N ALA A 86 1.75 -5.94 -2.38
CA ALA A 86 0.42 -5.48 -2.00
C ALA A 86 -0.21 -6.39 -0.94
N VAL A 87 -0.18 -7.73 -1.10
CA VAL A 87 -0.76 -8.63 -0.10
C VAL A 87 0.02 -8.62 1.21
N GLN A 88 1.35 -8.49 1.20
CA GLN A 88 2.16 -8.38 2.42
C GLN A 88 1.85 -7.09 3.19
N LEU A 89 1.62 -5.98 2.48
CA LEU A 89 1.27 -4.66 3.05
C LEU A 89 -0.22 -4.43 3.29
N ASN A 90 -1.06 -5.44 3.07
CA ASN A 90 -2.52 -5.36 3.22
C ASN A 90 -3.20 -4.32 2.30
N LYS A 91 -2.73 -4.23 1.05
CA LYS A 91 -3.16 -3.28 0.01
C LYS A 91 -4.06 -3.98 -1.01
N LYS A 92 -5.28 -4.31 -0.57
CA LYS A 92 -6.22 -5.14 -1.35
C LYS A 92 -6.60 -4.51 -2.70
N GLU A 93 -6.80 -3.20 -2.73
CA GLU A 93 -7.19 -2.50 -3.96
C GLU A 93 -6.09 -2.60 -5.03
N GLU A 94 -4.85 -2.31 -4.66
CA GLU A 94 -3.69 -2.40 -5.55
C GLU A 94 -3.46 -3.85 -6.01
N PHE A 95 -3.65 -4.83 -5.11
CA PHE A 95 -3.61 -6.25 -5.47
C PHE A 95 -4.67 -6.59 -6.53
N ASP A 96 -5.93 -6.22 -6.29
CA ASP A 96 -7.05 -6.54 -7.17
C ASP A 96 -6.90 -5.88 -8.54
N ARG A 97 -6.38 -4.65 -8.58
CA ARG A 97 -6.08 -3.91 -9.81
C ARG A 97 -4.99 -4.59 -10.64
N LEU A 98 -3.89 -4.99 -10.01
CA LEU A 98 -2.79 -5.72 -10.66
C LEU A 98 -3.27 -7.07 -11.17
N TRP A 99 -3.98 -7.81 -10.33
CA TRP A 99 -4.49 -9.12 -10.67
C TRP A 99 -5.49 -9.07 -11.83
N LYS A 100 -6.41 -8.09 -11.80
CA LYS A 100 -7.36 -7.90 -12.90
C LYS A 100 -6.65 -7.59 -14.21
N TRP A 101 -5.62 -6.74 -14.21
CA TRP A 101 -4.86 -6.46 -15.42
C TRP A 101 -4.15 -7.71 -15.94
N ALA A 102 -3.47 -8.47 -15.06
CA ALA A 102 -2.79 -9.72 -15.43
C ALA A 102 -3.77 -10.74 -16.03
N LYS A 103 -4.93 -10.96 -15.40
CA LYS A 103 -5.98 -11.85 -15.92
C LYS A 103 -6.63 -11.38 -17.20
N THR A 104 -6.66 -10.07 -17.45
CA THR A 104 -7.29 -9.49 -18.64
C THR A 104 -6.37 -9.57 -19.86
N TYR A 105 -5.08 -9.24 -19.68
CA TYR A 105 -4.17 -9.02 -20.81
C TYR A 105 -3.07 -10.08 -20.95
N MET A 106 -2.62 -10.67 -19.84
CA MET A 106 -1.50 -11.62 -19.86
C MET A 106 -1.97 -13.07 -19.93
N TYR A 107 -3.08 -13.39 -19.24
CA TYR A 107 -3.58 -14.76 -19.13
C TYR A 107 -4.02 -15.34 -20.48
N GLN A 108 -3.48 -16.50 -20.83
CA GLN A 108 -3.81 -17.24 -22.04
C GLN A 108 -5.09 -18.05 -21.81
N THR A 109 -6.21 -17.54 -22.34
CA THR A 109 -7.53 -18.21 -22.19
C THR A 109 -7.71 -19.41 -23.13
N ASP A 110 -6.97 -19.44 -24.24
CA ASP A 110 -6.95 -20.51 -25.23
C ASP A 110 -5.53 -20.70 -25.82
N GLY A 111 -5.42 -21.55 -26.85
CA GLY A 111 -4.16 -21.82 -27.52
C GLY A 111 -3.18 -22.72 -26.75
N GLY A 112 -1.96 -22.86 -27.29
CA GLY A 112 -0.97 -23.82 -26.80
C GLY A 112 -0.35 -23.49 -25.44
N TYR A 113 -0.55 -22.27 -24.94
CA TYR A 113 -0.12 -21.82 -23.60
C TYR A 113 -1.30 -21.64 -22.63
N LYS A 114 -2.48 -22.18 -22.96
CA LYS A 114 -3.69 -22.01 -22.15
C LYS A 114 -3.44 -22.31 -20.67
N GLY A 115 -3.76 -21.33 -19.83
CA GLY A 115 -3.59 -21.39 -18.38
C GLY A 115 -2.33 -20.69 -17.85
N TYR A 116 -1.39 -20.32 -18.73
CA TYR A 116 -0.21 -19.53 -18.38
C TYR A 116 -0.42 -18.04 -18.67
N PHE A 117 0.56 -17.21 -18.28
CA PHE A 117 0.56 -15.77 -18.48
C PHE A 117 1.68 -15.38 -19.45
N ALA A 118 1.36 -14.62 -20.50
CA ALA A 118 2.36 -14.01 -21.37
C ALA A 118 3.41 -13.25 -20.53
N TRP A 119 4.69 -13.57 -20.72
CA TRP A 119 5.75 -13.04 -19.85
C TRP A 119 5.94 -11.53 -19.97
N HIS A 120 5.58 -10.96 -21.13
CA HIS A 120 5.58 -9.52 -21.31
C HIS A 120 4.53 -8.98 -22.29
N CYS A 121 4.04 -7.80 -21.97
CA CYS A 121 3.03 -7.06 -22.72
C CYS A 121 3.47 -5.60 -22.88
N LYS A 122 2.91 -4.90 -23.85
CA LYS A 122 2.91 -3.43 -23.85
C LYS A 122 2.02 -2.90 -22.72
N MET A 123 2.20 -1.62 -22.39
CA MET A 123 1.37 -0.91 -21.40
C MET A 123 -0.12 -0.88 -21.76
N ASP A 124 -0.47 -0.99 -23.04
CA ASP A 124 -1.86 -1.09 -23.52
C ASP A 124 -2.46 -2.51 -23.42
N GLY A 125 -1.69 -3.48 -22.93
CA GLY A 125 -2.10 -4.88 -22.79
C GLY A 125 -1.84 -5.76 -24.01
N THR A 126 -1.26 -5.21 -25.09
CA THR A 126 -0.86 -6.03 -26.25
C THR A 126 0.27 -6.98 -25.85
N GLN A 127 0.03 -8.29 -25.93
CA GLN A 127 1.06 -9.31 -25.70
C GLN A 127 2.19 -9.16 -26.74
N LEU A 128 3.43 -9.08 -26.26
CA LEU A 128 4.62 -9.02 -27.11
C LEU A 128 5.14 -10.43 -27.43
N ASP A 129 4.97 -11.37 -26.50
CA ASP A 129 5.12 -12.80 -26.71
C ASP A 129 4.05 -13.57 -25.92
N ALA A 130 3.68 -14.75 -26.39
CA ALA A 130 2.65 -15.58 -25.77
C ALA A 130 3.21 -16.55 -24.72
N ASN A 131 4.51 -16.89 -24.77
CA ASN A 131 5.12 -17.79 -23.79
C ASN A 131 5.15 -17.17 -22.39
N PRO A 132 5.18 -17.97 -21.33
CA PRO A 132 5.36 -17.48 -19.96
C PRO A 132 6.83 -17.40 -19.54
N ALA A 133 7.04 -16.90 -18.33
CA ALA A 133 8.31 -16.94 -17.60
C ALA A 133 8.02 -17.52 -16.21
N SER A 134 8.63 -18.67 -15.90
CA SER A 134 8.10 -19.57 -14.86
C SER A 134 8.03 -18.98 -13.45
N ASP A 135 8.89 -18.02 -13.14
CA ASP A 135 8.89 -17.32 -11.86
C ASP A 135 7.63 -16.48 -11.65
N GLY A 136 7.12 -15.83 -12.70
CA GLY A 136 5.87 -15.08 -12.64
C GLY A 136 4.71 -15.92 -12.09
N GLU A 137 4.52 -17.12 -12.65
CA GLU A 137 3.55 -18.10 -12.17
C GLU A 137 3.77 -18.48 -10.69
N ILE A 138 5.02 -18.76 -10.29
CA ILE A 138 5.35 -19.12 -8.90
C ILE A 138 4.93 -18.02 -7.91
N TRP A 139 5.21 -16.76 -8.22
CA TRP A 139 4.82 -15.65 -7.37
C TRP A 139 3.31 -15.39 -7.41
N PHE A 140 2.66 -15.50 -8.57
CA PHE A 140 1.20 -15.35 -8.68
C PHE A 140 0.48 -16.37 -7.79
N ILE A 141 0.85 -17.65 -7.87
CA ILE A 141 0.25 -18.73 -7.07
C ILE A 141 0.30 -18.37 -5.58
N THR A 142 1.49 -18.05 -5.08
CA THR A 142 1.67 -17.80 -3.63
C THR A 142 0.97 -16.51 -3.20
N ALA A 143 1.06 -15.44 -4.00
CA ALA A 143 0.39 -14.17 -3.70
C ALA A 143 -1.14 -14.33 -3.64
N LEU A 144 -1.72 -15.17 -4.51
CA LEU A 144 -3.15 -15.49 -4.50
C LEU A 144 -3.56 -16.32 -3.28
N PHE A 145 -2.76 -17.30 -2.87
CA PHE A 145 -3.02 -18.00 -1.60
C PHE A 145 -2.96 -17.06 -0.40
N PHE A 146 -1.99 -16.15 -0.35
CA PHE A 146 -1.94 -15.13 0.70
C PHE A 146 -3.14 -14.18 0.64
N ALA A 147 -3.62 -13.82 -0.55
CA ALA A 147 -4.80 -12.97 -0.70
C ALA A 147 -6.06 -13.66 -0.17
N ASP A 148 -6.24 -14.96 -0.47
CA ASP A 148 -7.31 -15.77 0.13
C ASP A 148 -7.20 -15.81 1.65
N ALA A 149 -6.00 -16.03 2.18
CA ALA A 149 -5.77 -16.08 3.62
C ALA A 149 -6.05 -14.75 4.33
N ARG A 150 -5.68 -13.61 3.72
CA ARG A 150 -5.84 -12.28 4.33
C ARG A 150 -7.23 -11.70 4.16
N TRP A 151 -7.86 -11.88 3.00
CA TRP A 151 -9.07 -11.16 2.63
C TRP A 151 -10.26 -12.08 2.35
N GLY A 152 -10.04 -13.39 2.22
CA GLY A 152 -11.02 -14.34 1.75
C GLY A 152 -11.27 -14.23 0.24
N SER A 153 -11.64 -15.36 -0.36
CA SER A 153 -12.06 -15.41 -1.77
C SER A 153 -13.46 -14.84 -1.98
N SER A 154 -13.64 -14.12 -3.08
CA SER A 154 -14.96 -13.69 -3.59
C SER A 154 -15.26 -14.34 -4.95
N ASN A 155 -16.15 -13.75 -5.77
CA ASN A 155 -16.59 -14.38 -7.03
C ASN A 155 -15.67 -14.03 -8.22
N GLY A 156 -15.73 -14.85 -9.27
CA GLY A 156 -15.00 -14.61 -10.52
C GLY A 156 -13.48 -14.68 -10.32
N ILE A 157 -12.75 -13.77 -10.96
CA ILE A 157 -11.28 -13.71 -10.85
C ILE A 157 -10.80 -13.40 -9.43
N TYR A 158 -11.66 -12.86 -8.56
CA TYR A 158 -11.31 -12.58 -7.16
C TYR A 158 -11.58 -13.76 -6.23
N ASN A 159 -11.88 -14.94 -6.80
CA ASN A 159 -11.75 -16.20 -6.09
C ASN A 159 -10.27 -16.61 -6.06
N TYR A 160 -9.49 -15.93 -5.21
CA TYR A 160 -8.04 -16.06 -5.20
C TYR A 160 -7.57 -17.51 -5.01
N ARG A 161 -8.25 -18.27 -4.14
CA ARG A 161 -7.93 -19.70 -3.95
C ARG A 161 -8.17 -20.49 -5.23
N ALA A 162 -9.33 -20.34 -5.85
CA ALA A 162 -9.62 -21.09 -7.08
C ALA A 162 -8.65 -20.74 -8.21
N GLU A 163 -8.27 -19.47 -8.34
CA GLU A 163 -7.27 -19.04 -9.31
C GLU A 163 -5.88 -19.62 -9.01
N ALA A 164 -5.43 -19.60 -7.75
CA ALA A 164 -4.17 -20.22 -7.34
C ALA A 164 -4.14 -21.73 -7.66
N GLN A 165 -5.22 -22.46 -7.33
CA GLN A 165 -5.36 -23.88 -7.63
C GLN A 165 -5.35 -24.17 -9.14
N ALA A 166 -5.99 -23.31 -9.95
CA ALA A 166 -6.01 -23.47 -11.39
C ALA A 166 -4.62 -23.28 -12.03
N ILE A 167 -3.82 -22.35 -11.50
CA ILE A 167 -2.44 -22.15 -11.96
C ILE A 167 -1.55 -23.33 -11.51
N LEU A 168 -1.68 -23.81 -10.26
CA LEU A 168 -0.97 -25.02 -9.80
C LEU A 168 -1.31 -26.26 -10.62
N ASP A 169 -2.58 -26.45 -10.96
CA ASP A 169 -3.00 -27.53 -11.86
C ASP A 169 -2.31 -27.41 -13.22
N THR A 170 -2.27 -26.19 -13.77
CA THR A 170 -1.57 -25.92 -15.03
C THR A 170 -0.06 -26.14 -14.91
N ALA A 171 0.53 -25.91 -13.74
CA ALA A 171 1.96 -26.06 -13.52
C ALA A 171 2.45 -27.51 -13.66
N LEU A 172 1.57 -28.51 -13.47
CA LEU A 172 1.92 -29.95 -13.53
C LEU A 172 1.15 -30.75 -14.59
N HIS A 173 0.05 -30.21 -15.13
CA HIS A 173 -0.86 -30.96 -16.00
C HIS A 173 -1.20 -30.19 -17.29
N THR A 174 -0.21 -30.06 -18.17
CA THR A 174 -0.39 -29.44 -19.50
C THR A 174 -0.89 -30.41 -20.57
N GLU A 175 -1.06 -31.69 -20.23
CA GLU A 175 -1.59 -32.71 -21.16
C GLU A 175 -2.92 -32.25 -21.81
N GLY A 176 -2.98 -32.36 -23.14
CA GLY A 176 -4.17 -32.00 -23.93
C GLY A 176 -4.34 -30.50 -24.21
N ARG A 177 -3.40 -29.64 -23.82
CA ARG A 177 -3.49 -28.17 -24.03
C ARG A 177 -2.79 -27.64 -25.29
N GLY A 178 -2.07 -28.48 -26.04
CA GLY A 178 -1.48 -28.13 -27.34
C GLY A 178 -0.06 -28.67 -27.53
N GLU A 179 0.61 -28.24 -28.61
CA GLU A 179 1.97 -28.68 -28.97
C GLU A 179 3.07 -27.65 -28.60
N LEU A 180 2.73 -26.58 -27.86
CA LEU A 180 3.66 -25.46 -27.61
C LEU A 180 4.20 -25.40 -26.17
N ALA A 181 3.38 -25.71 -25.18
CA ALA A 181 3.77 -25.68 -23.77
C ALA A 181 4.20 -27.05 -23.26
N THR A 182 5.05 -27.04 -22.23
CA THR A 182 5.31 -28.17 -21.34
C THR A 182 4.80 -27.82 -19.95
N ASP A 183 4.94 -28.73 -18.98
CA ASP A 183 4.70 -28.40 -17.58
C ASP A 183 5.71 -27.35 -17.07
N LEU A 184 5.30 -26.60 -16.05
CA LEU A 184 6.12 -25.58 -15.37
C LEU A 184 7.23 -26.23 -14.54
N PHE A 185 6.98 -27.44 -14.06
CA PHE A 185 7.95 -28.28 -13.40
C PHE A 185 8.21 -29.52 -14.25
N ASP A 186 9.48 -29.84 -14.47
CA ASP A 186 9.85 -31.07 -15.14
C ASP A 186 9.44 -32.28 -14.27
N PRO A 187 8.63 -33.21 -14.77
CA PRO A 187 8.06 -34.30 -13.97
C PRO A 187 9.11 -35.34 -13.51
N GLU A 188 10.24 -35.45 -14.22
CA GLU A 188 11.31 -36.40 -13.87
C GLU A 188 12.19 -35.86 -12.74
N THR A 189 12.69 -34.64 -12.89
CA THR A 189 13.60 -33.98 -11.95
C THR A 189 12.87 -33.29 -10.81
N LYS A 190 11.58 -32.96 -10.98
CA LYS A 190 10.75 -32.12 -10.08
C LYS A 190 11.29 -30.71 -9.86
N GLN A 191 12.00 -30.19 -10.85
CA GLN A 191 12.52 -28.83 -10.85
C GLN A 191 11.65 -27.93 -11.72
N VAL A 192 11.50 -26.67 -11.30
CA VAL A 192 10.95 -25.64 -12.18
C VAL A 192 11.81 -25.55 -13.44
N VAL A 193 11.19 -25.38 -14.61
CA VAL A 193 11.91 -25.18 -15.87
C VAL A 193 12.12 -23.69 -16.14
N PHE A 194 13.09 -23.30 -16.95
CA PHE A 194 13.31 -21.89 -17.28
C PHE A 194 12.09 -21.28 -18.01
N VAL A 195 11.61 -21.93 -19.07
CA VAL A 195 10.34 -21.58 -19.72
C VAL A 195 9.59 -22.88 -20.05
N PRO A 196 8.30 -23.01 -19.71
CA PRO A 196 7.47 -24.17 -20.06
C PRO A 196 7.05 -24.13 -21.53
N GLN A 197 8.05 -24.12 -22.40
CA GLN A 197 7.92 -24.10 -23.85
C GLN A 197 8.62 -25.34 -24.41
N LEU A 198 7.90 -26.10 -25.24
CA LEU A 198 8.42 -27.27 -25.90
C LEU A 198 9.73 -26.93 -26.64
N GLY A 199 10.80 -27.60 -26.26
CA GLY A 199 12.12 -27.41 -26.84
C GLY A 199 13.19 -27.22 -25.77
N ARG A 200 14.24 -26.48 -26.10
CA ARG A 200 15.40 -26.34 -25.22
C ARG A 200 15.07 -25.60 -23.91
N ASN A 201 14.18 -24.61 -23.95
CA ASN A 201 13.90 -23.77 -22.79
C ASN A 201 13.19 -24.50 -21.64
N SER A 202 12.55 -25.65 -21.90
CA SER A 202 11.98 -26.51 -20.87
C SER A 202 12.94 -27.60 -20.37
N GLN A 203 14.19 -27.63 -20.86
CA GLN A 203 15.17 -28.69 -20.55
C GLN A 203 16.31 -28.22 -19.62
N PHE A 204 16.17 -27.02 -19.06
CA PHE A 204 17.07 -26.45 -18.05
C PHE A 204 16.26 -25.54 -17.12
N THR A 205 16.91 -24.99 -16.11
CA THR A 205 16.30 -24.16 -15.07
C THR A 205 17.09 -22.87 -14.83
N ASP A 206 16.54 -22.01 -13.98
CA ASP A 206 17.17 -20.81 -13.44
C ASP A 206 17.25 -20.94 -11.91
N PRO A 207 18.44 -20.90 -11.29
CA PRO A 207 18.59 -20.99 -9.83
C PRO A 207 17.70 -20.03 -9.04
N SER A 208 17.43 -18.84 -9.58
CA SER A 208 16.61 -17.82 -8.92
C SER A 208 15.13 -18.16 -8.89
N TYR A 209 14.67 -19.11 -9.71
CA TYR A 209 13.28 -19.56 -9.75
C TYR A 209 13.01 -20.63 -8.69
N HIS A 210 14.04 -21.21 -8.08
CA HIS A 210 13.89 -22.19 -7.01
C HIS A 210 13.50 -21.53 -5.69
N MET A 211 12.21 -21.61 -5.35
CA MET A 211 11.63 -21.06 -4.12
C MET A 211 11.03 -22.19 -3.25
N PRO A 212 11.88 -23.07 -2.67
CA PRO A 212 11.41 -24.23 -1.88
C PRO A 212 10.46 -23.84 -0.74
N HIS A 213 10.62 -22.64 -0.19
CA HIS A 213 9.73 -22.10 0.84
C HIS A 213 8.29 -21.87 0.34
N TYR A 214 8.06 -21.64 -0.95
CA TYR A 214 6.70 -21.62 -1.51
C TYR A 214 6.18 -23.03 -1.78
N TYR A 215 7.04 -23.93 -2.24
CA TYR A 215 6.65 -25.30 -2.54
C TYR A 215 6.23 -26.06 -1.27
N GLU A 216 6.87 -25.77 -0.14
CA GLU A 216 6.42 -26.20 1.19
C GLU A 216 4.96 -25.77 1.46
N LEU A 217 4.63 -24.52 1.19
CA LEU A 217 3.26 -24.03 1.39
C LEU A 217 2.28 -24.70 0.43
N TRP A 218 2.66 -24.89 -0.83
CA TRP A 218 1.81 -25.55 -1.83
C TRP A 218 1.59 -27.03 -1.50
N ALA A 219 2.59 -27.71 -0.95
CA ALA A 219 2.44 -29.08 -0.45
C ALA A 219 1.34 -29.19 0.63
N ARG A 220 1.04 -28.10 1.34
CA ARG A 220 -0.01 -28.04 2.36
C ARG A 220 -1.34 -27.54 1.83
N TRP A 221 -1.32 -26.64 0.84
CA TRP A 221 -2.50 -25.87 0.44
C TRP A 221 -3.08 -26.25 -0.92
N ALA A 222 -2.30 -26.89 -1.79
CA ALA A 222 -2.80 -27.43 -3.04
C ALA A 222 -3.91 -28.46 -2.78
N ASP A 223 -4.94 -28.47 -3.62
CA ASP A 223 -6.04 -29.42 -3.50
C ASP A 223 -5.63 -30.83 -3.98
N LYS A 224 -4.52 -30.94 -4.72
CA LYS A 224 -3.92 -32.17 -5.23
C LYS A 224 -2.41 -32.01 -5.47
N ASP A 225 -1.74 -33.12 -5.74
CA ASP A 225 -0.29 -33.19 -6.03
C ASP A 225 0.61 -32.70 -4.89
N ASN A 226 0.08 -32.72 -3.65
CA ASN A 226 0.76 -32.29 -2.43
C ASN A 226 2.14 -32.96 -2.24
N ASP A 227 2.22 -34.28 -2.51
CA ASP A 227 3.47 -35.04 -2.43
C ASP A 227 4.51 -34.54 -3.44
N PHE A 228 4.08 -34.17 -4.65
CA PHE A 228 4.97 -33.59 -5.66
C PHE A 228 5.61 -32.30 -5.15
N TRP A 229 4.82 -31.40 -4.56
CA TRP A 229 5.32 -30.13 -4.04
C TRP A 229 6.27 -30.30 -2.86
N ALA A 230 5.98 -31.26 -1.97
CA ALA A 230 6.88 -31.61 -0.88
C ALA A 230 8.24 -32.11 -1.40
N GLU A 231 8.21 -32.96 -2.44
CA GLU A 231 9.42 -33.44 -3.09
C GLU A 231 10.15 -32.33 -3.86
N ALA A 232 9.43 -31.46 -4.57
CA ALA A 232 10.00 -30.32 -5.31
C ALA A 232 10.71 -29.32 -4.39
N ALA A 233 10.19 -29.10 -3.17
CA ALA A 233 10.86 -28.32 -2.13
C ALA A 233 12.22 -28.92 -1.77
N GLN A 234 12.26 -30.23 -1.49
CA GLN A 234 13.50 -30.93 -1.14
C GLN A 234 14.49 -30.95 -2.31
N VAL A 235 14.01 -31.27 -3.52
CA VAL A 235 14.82 -31.25 -4.76
C VAL A 235 15.45 -29.89 -4.97
N SER A 236 14.70 -28.80 -4.80
CA SER A 236 15.21 -27.44 -4.99
C SER A 236 16.30 -27.10 -3.98
N ARG A 237 16.15 -27.49 -2.71
CA ARG A 237 17.20 -27.32 -1.68
C ARG A 237 18.47 -28.10 -2.02
N ASP A 238 18.34 -29.31 -2.57
CA ASP A 238 19.48 -30.13 -2.96
C ASP A 238 20.16 -29.62 -4.24
N TYR A 239 19.36 -29.18 -5.22
CA TYR A 239 19.84 -28.56 -6.45
C TYR A 239 20.64 -27.28 -6.18
N LEU A 240 20.16 -26.39 -5.31
CA LEU A 240 20.87 -25.13 -5.00
C LEU A 240 22.28 -25.37 -4.46
N LYS A 241 22.52 -26.49 -3.74
CA LYS A 241 23.86 -26.90 -3.28
C LYS A 241 24.82 -27.21 -4.43
N THR A 242 24.28 -27.65 -5.57
CA THR A 242 25.05 -27.99 -6.77
C THR A 242 25.23 -26.81 -7.72
N ALA A 243 24.27 -25.87 -7.75
CA ALA A 243 24.28 -24.74 -8.67
C ALA A 243 25.18 -23.59 -8.20
N VAL A 244 25.33 -23.37 -6.88
CA VAL A 244 26.14 -22.27 -6.35
C VAL A 244 27.63 -22.63 -6.32
N HIS A 245 28.48 -21.66 -6.64
CA HIS A 245 29.92 -21.86 -6.64
C HIS A 245 30.45 -22.09 -5.20
N PRO A 246 31.26 -23.14 -4.97
CA PRO A 246 31.61 -23.59 -3.62
C PRO A 246 32.53 -22.64 -2.85
N GLN A 247 33.15 -21.65 -3.51
CA GLN A 247 34.02 -20.67 -2.85
C GLN A 247 33.37 -19.29 -2.70
N THR A 248 32.67 -18.81 -3.73
CA THR A 248 32.10 -17.45 -3.76
C THR A 248 30.64 -17.43 -3.34
N GLY A 249 29.93 -18.57 -3.42
CA GLY A 249 28.49 -18.64 -3.20
C GLY A 249 27.66 -18.09 -4.36
N LEU A 250 28.27 -17.64 -5.45
CA LEU A 250 27.56 -17.11 -6.61
C LEU A 250 26.84 -18.23 -7.39
N ALA A 251 25.61 -17.98 -7.82
CA ALA A 251 24.89 -18.84 -8.74
C ALA A 251 25.03 -18.33 -10.20
N PRO A 252 25.00 -19.21 -11.21
CA PRO A 252 24.85 -18.76 -12.60
C PRO A 252 23.47 -18.15 -12.81
N ASN A 253 23.32 -17.31 -13.85
CA ASN A 253 22.01 -16.83 -14.28
C ASN A 253 21.11 -18.02 -14.67
N TYR A 254 21.60 -18.93 -15.52
CA TYR A 254 20.89 -20.16 -15.90
C TYR A 254 21.76 -21.40 -15.69
N SER A 255 21.15 -22.53 -15.34
CA SER A 255 21.84 -23.81 -15.21
C SER A 255 21.00 -25.00 -15.66
N GLU A 256 21.70 -26.06 -16.07
CA GLU A 256 21.08 -27.37 -16.27
C GLU A 256 20.53 -27.89 -14.93
N PHE A 257 19.62 -28.86 -14.96
CA PHE A 257 19.03 -29.47 -13.75
C PHE A 257 20.05 -30.13 -12.80
N ASN A 258 21.29 -30.36 -13.25
CA ASN A 258 22.38 -30.89 -12.40
C ASN A 258 23.22 -29.78 -11.73
N GLY A 259 22.85 -28.51 -11.91
CA GLY A 259 23.53 -27.34 -11.35
C GLY A 259 24.65 -26.76 -12.23
N SER A 260 25.07 -27.42 -13.31
CA SER A 260 26.11 -26.86 -14.19
C SER A 260 25.56 -25.67 -14.98
N PRO A 261 26.31 -24.57 -15.15
CA PRO A 261 25.84 -23.42 -15.91
C PRO A 261 25.49 -23.77 -17.35
N VAL A 262 24.41 -23.18 -17.89
CA VAL A 262 24.05 -23.34 -19.30
C VAL A 262 25.10 -22.66 -20.17
N SER A 263 25.51 -23.31 -21.26
CA SER A 263 26.33 -22.68 -22.30
C SER A 263 25.46 -21.77 -23.16
N ASP A 264 25.33 -20.51 -22.74
CA ASP A 264 24.57 -19.47 -23.41
C ASP A 264 25.41 -18.20 -23.61
N ARG A 265 24.74 -17.09 -23.98
CA ARG A 265 25.40 -15.79 -24.16
C ARG A 265 25.94 -15.18 -22.86
N TYR A 266 25.47 -15.65 -21.70
CA TYR A 266 25.92 -15.18 -20.39
C TYR A 266 27.07 -16.03 -19.85
N ASN A 267 27.44 -17.13 -20.53
CA ASN A 267 28.59 -17.97 -20.19
C ASN A 267 28.59 -18.41 -18.71
N GLY A 268 27.40 -18.62 -18.14
CA GLY A 268 27.23 -19.00 -16.74
C GLY A 268 27.56 -17.93 -15.70
N SER A 269 27.67 -16.64 -16.08
CA SER A 269 27.93 -15.54 -15.15
C SER A 269 26.79 -15.36 -14.13
N PHE A 270 27.15 -14.83 -12.95
CA PHE A 270 26.22 -14.25 -11.98
C PHE A 270 25.75 -12.89 -12.50
N ARG A 271 24.45 -12.77 -12.80
CA ARG A 271 23.81 -11.55 -13.32
C ARG A 271 22.44 -11.35 -12.65
N TYR A 272 21.59 -10.52 -13.26
CA TYR A 272 20.37 -9.97 -12.67
C TYR A 272 19.46 -11.03 -12.03
N ASP A 273 19.19 -12.17 -12.70
CA ASP A 273 18.33 -13.21 -12.12
C ASP A 273 18.95 -13.81 -10.85
N ALA A 274 20.25 -14.11 -10.91
CA ALA A 274 21.00 -14.74 -9.83
C ALA A 274 21.08 -13.90 -8.55
N PHE A 275 20.76 -12.59 -8.59
CA PHE A 275 20.71 -11.73 -7.41
C PHE A 275 19.75 -12.27 -6.35
N ARG A 276 18.65 -12.90 -6.78
CA ARG A 276 17.57 -13.37 -5.91
C ARG A 276 17.90 -14.68 -5.19
N VAL A 277 18.92 -15.42 -5.63
CA VAL A 277 19.24 -16.74 -5.06
C VAL A 277 19.58 -16.65 -3.57
N GLY A 278 20.41 -15.68 -3.18
CA GLY A 278 20.74 -15.45 -1.77
C GLY A 278 19.53 -15.07 -0.93
N ALA A 279 18.62 -14.26 -1.49
CA ALA A 279 17.37 -13.88 -0.84
C ALA A 279 16.45 -15.10 -0.63
N ASN A 280 16.27 -15.95 -1.65
CA ASN A 280 15.46 -17.16 -1.57
C ASN A 280 15.98 -18.13 -0.49
N VAL A 281 17.31 -18.29 -0.39
CA VAL A 281 17.97 -19.08 0.66
C VAL A 281 17.72 -18.47 2.04
N GLY A 282 17.82 -17.15 2.19
CA GLY A 282 17.56 -16.45 3.44
C GLY A 282 16.11 -16.61 3.92
N VAL A 283 15.13 -16.48 3.01
CA VAL A 283 13.70 -16.65 3.32
C VAL A 283 13.37 -18.10 3.70
N ASP A 284 13.86 -19.09 2.95
CA ASP A 284 13.62 -20.51 3.27
C ASP A 284 14.21 -20.90 4.62
N TYR A 285 15.38 -20.35 4.97
CA TYR A 285 15.97 -20.55 6.28
C TYR A 285 15.10 -20.02 7.42
N VAL A 286 14.54 -18.82 7.29
CA VAL A 286 13.69 -18.25 8.33
C VAL A 286 12.34 -18.95 8.42
N TRP A 287 11.73 -19.27 7.28
CA TRP A 287 10.40 -19.86 7.27
C TRP A 287 10.39 -21.31 7.73
N PHE A 288 11.40 -22.11 7.37
CA PHE A 288 11.39 -23.56 7.60
C PHE A 288 12.65 -24.11 8.27
N ALA A 289 13.72 -23.33 8.44
CA ALA A 289 14.98 -23.74 9.06
C ALA A 289 15.50 -25.13 8.60
N PRO A 290 15.58 -25.40 7.28
CA PRO A 290 15.82 -26.75 6.74
C PRO A 290 17.24 -27.30 6.99
N GLY A 291 18.22 -26.46 7.31
CA GLY A 291 19.55 -26.93 7.69
C GLY A 291 20.68 -25.92 7.61
N GLU A 292 21.83 -26.29 8.20
CA GLU A 292 23.02 -25.45 8.39
C GLU A 292 23.61 -24.92 7.07
N TRP A 293 23.44 -25.66 5.96
CA TRP A 293 23.95 -25.23 4.66
C TRP A 293 23.44 -23.84 4.23
N HIS A 294 22.23 -23.42 4.64
CA HIS A 294 21.70 -22.10 4.31
C HIS A 294 22.51 -20.98 4.96
N ARG A 295 22.93 -21.20 6.20
CA ARG A 295 23.83 -20.29 6.93
C ARG A 295 25.22 -20.29 6.29
N GLU A 296 25.78 -21.46 5.98
CA GLU A 296 27.07 -21.57 5.31
C GLU A 296 27.09 -20.87 3.95
N GLN A 297 26.05 -21.07 3.14
CA GLN A 297 25.90 -20.46 1.83
C GLN A 297 25.75 -18.94 1.93
N SER A 298 24.92 -18.45 2.86
CA SER A 298 24.72 -17.01 3.07
C SER A 298 26.00 -16.34 3.58
N ASN A 299 26.70 -16.98 4.53
CA ASN A 299 28.00 -16.53 4.99
C ASN A 299 29.03 -16.46 3.86
N ARG A 300 29.08 -17.46 2.98
CA ARG A 300 29.98 -17.52 1.84
C ARG A 300 29.71 -16.40 0.84
N LEU A 301 28.45 -16.22 0.44
CA LEU A 301 28.02 -15.19 -0.50
C LEU A 301 28.33 -13.79 0.02
N LEU A 302 27.96 -13.50 1.27
CA LEU A 302 28.17 -12.18 1.87
C LEU A 302 29.65 -11.91 2.15
N SER A 303 30.43 -12.92 2.55
CA SER A 303 31.89 -12.77 2.69
C SER A 303 32.55 -12.48 1.34
N PHE A 304 32.08 -13.08 0.25
CA PHE A 304 32.54 -12.76 -1.09
C PHE A 304 32.28 -11.29 -1.43
N PHE A 305 31.04 -10.80 -1.33
CA PHE A 305 30.74 -9.40 -1.64
C PHE A 305 31.46 -8.41 -0.72
N ALA A 306 31.62 -8.74 0.56
CA ALA A 306 32.40 -7.92 1.49
C ALA A 306 33.88 -7.84 1.04
N SER A 307 34.44 -8.94 0.52
CA SER A 307 35.82 -8.96 -0.02
C SER A 307 36.00 -8.12 -1.28
N GLN A 308 34.92 -7.86 -2.01
CA GLN A 308 34.90 -6.97 -3.19
C GLN A 308 34.75 -5.49 -2.80
N GLY A 309 34.58 -5.18 -1.52
CA GLY A 309 34.36 -3.84 -0.99
C GLY A 309 32.87 -3.46 -0.96
N MET A 310 32.35 -3.15 0.24
CA MET A 310 30.92 -2.83 0.45
C MET A 310 30.40 -1.66 -0.41
N ASP A 311 31.28 -0.72 -0.74
CA ASP A 311 30.96 0.45 -1.57
C ASP A 311 31.42 0.31 -3.03
N GLU A 312 32.00 -0.83 -3.40
CA GLU A 312 32.69 -0.99 -4.69
C GLU A 312 32.18 -2.17 -5.53
N TYR A 313 31.62 -3.21 -4.87
CA TYR A 313 31.23 -4.45 -5.54
C TYR A 313 30.24 -4.23 -6.68
N LYS A 314 30.43 -5.01 -7.74
CA LYS A 314 29.72 -4.87 -9.01
C LYS A 314 28.43 -5.67 -9.03
N ALA A 315 27.61 -5.40 -10.03
CA ALA A 315 26.38 -6.14 -10.29
C ALA A 315 26.66 -7.51 -10.94
N GLU A 316 27.77 -7.67 -11.68
CA GLU A 316 27.97 -8.87 -12.50
C GLU A 316 29.36 -9.47 -12.31
N TYR A 317 29.42 -10.80 -12.23
CA TYR A 317 30.63 -11.56 -11.95
C TYR A 317 30.63 -12.89 -12.70
N LEU A 318 31.81 -13.34 -13.13
CA LEU A 318 32.05 -14.77 -13.36
C LEU A 318 31.92 -15.50 -12.03
N LEU A 319 31.57 -16.79 -12.04
CA LEU A 319 31.33 -17.55 -10.80
C LEU A 319 32.57 -17.68 -9.91
N ASP A 320 33.77 -17.58 -10.50
CA ASP A 320 35.04 -17.56 -9.76
C ASP A 320 35.29 -16.23 -9.00
N GLY A 321 34.42 -15.24 -9.18
CA GLY A 321 34.48 -13.94 -8.53
C GLY A 321 35.13 -12.83 -9.35
N THR A 322 35.53 -13.10 -10.61
CA THR A 322 36.05 -12.09 -11.52
C THR A 322 34.92 -11.14 -11.96
N PRO A 323 35.03 -9.80 -11.81
CA PRO A 323 34.01 -8.87 -12.28
C PRO A 323 33.79 -8.98 -13.81
N ASP A 324 32.53 -9.07 -14.24
CA ASP A 324 32.14 -9.22 -15.65
C ASP A 324 31.68 -7.87 -16.27
N ALA A 325 30.94 -7.06 -15.50
CA ALA A 325 30.51 -5.71 -15.89
C ALA A 325 30.73 -4.66 -14.79
N GLY A 326 30.86 -3.39 -15.19
CA GLY A 326 31.43 -2.30 -14.36
C GLY A 326 30.45 -1.42 -13.58
N HIS A 327 29.22 -1.83 -13.29
CA HIS A 327 28.24 -1.02 -12.54
C HIS A 327 27.82 -1.66 -11.22
N ARG A 328 27.16 -0.88 -10.34
CA ARG A 328 26.54 -1.36 -9.08
C ARG A 328 25.03 -1.43 -9.28
N SER A 329 24.34 -2.31 -8.55
CA SER A 329 22.87 -2.42 -8.54
C SER A 329 22.39 -2.35 -7.10
N THR A 330 21.38 -1.52 -6.86
CA THR A 330 20.73 -1.44 -5.55
C THR A 330 19.86 -2.66 -5.28
N GLY A 331 19.35 -3.31 -6.33
CA GLY A 331 18.65 -4.60 -6.24
C GLY A 331 19.56 -5.69 -5.68
N LEU A 332 20.81 -5.79 -6.15
CA LEU A 332 21.79 -6.73 -5.59
C LEU A 332 22.13 -6.41 -4.13
N MET A 333 22.30 -5.13 -3.80
CA MET A 333 22.54 -4.71 -2.41
C MET A 333 21.37 -5.13 -1.50
N ALA A 334 20.14 -4.95 -1.99
CA ALA A 334 18.93 -5.33 -1.29
C ALA A 334 18.82 -6.83 -1.08
N THR A 335 19.03 -7.67 -2.10
CA THR A 335 18.94 -9.13 -1.95
C THR A 335 20.07 -9.71 -1.11
N ASN A 336 21.25 -9.10 -1.11
CA ASN A 336 22.32 -9.46 -0.18
C ASN A 336 21.93 -9.18 1.29
N ALA A 337 21.21 -8.09 1.57
CA ALA A 337 20.68 -7.85 2.92
C ALA A 337 19.65 -8.91 3.34
N VAL A 338 18.89 -9.49 2.40
CA VAL A 338 17.96 -10.60 2.70
C VAL A 338 18.72 -11.89 3.01
N ALA A 339 19.84 -12.18 2.34
CA ALA A 339 20.68 -13.31 2.69
C ALA A 339 21.21 -13.24 4.15
N ALA A 340 21.27 -12.03 4.74
CA ALA A 340 21.63 -11.86 6.16
C ALA A 340 20.63 -12.49 7.13
N LEU A 341 19.42 -12.84 6.69
CA LEU A 341 18.45 -13.60 7.49
C LEU A 341 18.97 -14.97 7.93
N ALA A 342 19.85 -15.59 7.13
CA ALA A 342 20.48 -16.86 7.44
C ALA A 342 21.93 -16.76 7.87
N ALA A 343 22.62 -15.66 7.54
CA ALA A 343 24.03 -15.47 7.86
C ALA A 343 24.28 -15.24 9.36
N ASP A 344 25.51 -15.48 9.80
CA ASP A 344 25.94 -15.05 11.12
C ASP A 344 25.95 -13.53 11.18
N ARG A 345 25.46 -12.97 12.30
CA ARG A 345 25.29 -11.51 12.49
C ARG A 345 26.52 -10.70 12.10
N VAL A 346 27.73 -11.13 12.46
CA VAL A 346 28.98 -10.40 12.16
C VAL A 346 29.26 -10.27 10.66
N ILE A 347 28.75 -11.20 9.85
CA ILE A 347 28.85 -11.18 8.38
C ILE A 347 27.65 -10.42 7.78
N GLY A 348 26.45 -10.64 8.30
CA GLY A 348 25.21 -10.09 7.74
C GLY A 348 24.93 -8.62 8.08
N GLU A 349 25.27 -8.17 9.30
CA GLU A 349 24.94 -6.82 9.80
C GLU A 349 25.40 -5.66 8.89
N PRO A 350 26.60 -5.69 8.27
CA PRO A 350 26.99 -4.66 7.30
C PRO A 350 26.06 -4.54 6.07
N PHE A 351 25.46 -5.65 5.61
CA PHE A 351 24.55 -5.64 4.47
C PHE A 351 23.15 -5.13 4.87
N VAL A 352 22.70 -5.45 6.09
CA VAL A 352 21.47 -4.88 6.66
C VAL A 352 21.61 -3.37 6.82
N GLN A 353 22.75 -2.90 7.32
CA GLN A 353 23.07 -1.47 7.39
C GLN A 353 23.08 -0.83 6.00
N ALA A 354 23.71 -1.46 5.01
CA ALA A 354 23.72 -0.96 3.64
C ALA A 354 22.30 -0.78 3.07
N LEU A 355 21.40 -1.75 3.25
CA LEU A 355 20.00 -1.61 2.85
C LEU A 355 19.26 -0.50 3.62
N TRP A 356 19.56 -0.32 4.92
CA TRP A 356 18.99 0.77 5.70
C TRP A 356 19.39 2.15 5.16
N ASP A 357 20.63 2.29 4.70
CA ASP A 357 21.17 3.55 4.21
C ASP A 357 20.83 3.82 2.72
N LEU A 358 20.30 2.83 2.00
CA LEU A 358 19.87 3.02 0.62
C LEU A 358 18.65 3.94 0.49
N ASP A 359 18.73 4.84 -0.48
CA ASP A 359 17.60 5.57 -1.04
C ASP A 359 16.80 4.68 -1.99
N VAL A 360 15.49 4.93 -2.07
CA VAL A 360 14.60 4.20 -2.98
C VAL A 360 14.94 4.56 -4.43
N PRO A 361 15.15 3.59 -5.34
CA PRO A 361 15.62 3.84 -6.70
C PRO A 361 14.74 4.81 -7.50
N ARG A 362 15.41 5.60 -8.35
CA ARG A 362 14.81 6.58 -9.27
C ARG A 362 15.39 6.42 -10.67
N GLY A 363 14.71 7.01 -11.65
CA GLY A 363 15.19 7.05 -13.03
C GLY A 363 14.97 5.73 -13.78
N GLN A 364 15.73 5.50 -14.86
CA GLN A 364 15.41 4.48 -15.87
C GLN A 364 15.40 3.04 -15.32
N TYR A 365 16.30 2.71 -14.39
CA TYR A 365 16.48 1.33 -13.90
C TYR A 365 15.72 1.02 -12.61
N ARG A 366 14.78 1.88 -12.20
CA ARG A 366 14.07 1.79 -10.91
C ARG A 366 13.12 0.62 -10.77
N TYR A 367 12.73 -0.04 -11.87
CA TYR A 367 11.83 -1.19 -11.86
C TYR A 367 12.42 -2.36 -11.06
N TYR A 368 13.50 -2.97 -11.56
CA TYR A 368 14.04 -4.20 -10.96
C TYR A 368 14.66 -3.92 -9.60
N ASP A 369 15.52 -2.89 -9.54
CA ASP A 369 16.17 -2.44 -8.33
C ASP A 369 15.15 -2.02 -7.25
N GLY A 370 14.10 -1.30 -7.62
CA GLY A 370 13.07 -0.81 -6.69
C GLY A 370 12.18 -1.92 -6.15
N LEU A 371 11.73 -2.85 -6.99
CA LEU A 371 10.92 -3.99 -6.55
C LEU A 371 11.72 -4.92 -5.62
N LEU A 372 12.98 -5.22 -5.96
CA LEU A 372 13.85 -6.02 -5.10
C LEU A 372 14.13 -5.31 -3.77
N MET A 373 14.35 -3.99 -3.78
CA MET A 373 14.49 -3.21 -2.55
C MET A 373 13.21 -3.26 -1.69
N MET A 374 12.04 -3.09 -2.30
CA MET A 374 10.77 -3.14 -1.58
C MET A 374 10.54 -4.52 -0.92
N LEU A 375 10.76 -5.61 -1.67
CA LEU A 375 10.69 -6.97 -1.14
C LEU A 375 11.70 -7.19 -0.01
N ALA A 376 12.94 -6.72 -0.19
CA ALA A 376 13.98 -6.85 0.83
C ALA A 376 13.61 -6.09 2.12
N LEU A 377 13.07 -4.88 2.03
CA LEU A 377 12.59 -4.12 3.20
C LEU A 377 11.54 -4.90 3.98
N LEU A 378 10.61 -5.58 3.30
CA LEU A 378 9.60 -6.43 3.95
C LEU A 378 10.25 -7.66 4.60
N GLN A 379 11.17 -8.32 3.88
CA GLN A 379 11.82 -9.56 4.31
C GLN A 379 12.72 -9.36 5.53
N VAL A 380 13.56 -8.31 5.54
CA VAL A 380 14.50 -8.05 6.64
C VAL A 380 13.83 -7.42 7.87
N SER A 381 12.64 -6.81 7.70
CA SER A 381 11.90 -6.19 8.81
C SER A 381 10.92 -7.13 9.51
N GLY A 382 10.76 -8.37 9.02
CA GLY A 382 9.76 -9.31 9.51
C GLY A 382 8.32 -8.96 9.10
N ASN A 383 8.15 -8.17 8.04
CA ASN A 383 6.85 -7.84 7.43
C ASN A 383 6.52 -8.69 6.20
N PHE A 384 7.44 -9.54 5.75
CA PHE A 384 7.19 -10.58 4.74
C PHE A 384 6.84 -11.90 5.43
N ARG A 385 5.55 -12.21 5.53
CA ARG A 385 5.02 -13.29 6.35
C ARG A 385 4.26 -14.33 5.55
N ILE A 386 4.11 -15.50 6.15
CA ILE A 386 3.21 -16.56 5.69
C ILE A 386 1.80 -16.21 6.17
N TYR A 387 0.85 -16.16 5.25
CA TYR A 387 -0.57 -16.08 5.55
C TYR A 387 -1.23 -17.39 5.13
N GLU A 388 -1.66 -18.19 6.09
CA GLU A 388 -2.19 -19.52 5.82
C GLU A 388 -3.71 -19.49 5.46
N PRO A 389 -4.10 -20.05 4.31
CA PRO A 389 -5.51 -20.16 3.93
C PRO A 389 -6.31 -21.01 4.91
N GLY A 390 -7.50 -20.54 5.31
CA GLY A 390 -8.42 -21.29 6.17
C GLY A 390 -8.13 -21.26 7.68
N THR A 391 -7.05 -20.62 8.13
CA THR A 391 -6.76 -20.39 9.56
C THR A 391 -7.01 -18.96 10.02
N ALA A 392 -7.52 -18.07 9.14
CA ALA A 392 -7.89 -16.72 9.54
C ALA A 392 -8.89 -16.74 10.70
N PRO A 393 -8.56 -16.19 11.88
CA PRO A 393 -9.59 -15.74 12.80
C PRO A 393 -10.41 -14.70 12.04
N ALA A 394 -11.73 -14.90 11.94
CA ALA A 394 -12.63 -13.82 11.56
C ALA A 394 -12.36 -12.64 12.51
N GLY A 395 -11.76 -11.56 12.00
CA GLY A 395 -11.68 -10.29 12.73
C GLY A 395 -10.31 -9.82 13.25
N GLN A 396 -9.16 -10.33 12.80
CA GLN A 396 -7.94 -9.49 12.86
C GLN A 396 -7.70 -8.82 11.51
N ILE A 397 -8.55 -7.83 11.25
CA ILE A 397 -8.18 -6.70 10.39
C ILE A 397 -7.00 -6.04 11.10
N PHE A 398 -5.77 -6.33 10.68
CA PHE A 398 -4.74 -5.31 10.83
C PHE A 398 -5.23 -4.19 9.92
N PRO A 399 -5.61 -3.00 10.45
CA PRO A 399 -6.00 -1.93 9.56
C PRO A 399 -4.84 -1.76 8.57
N THR A 400 -5.14 -1.89 7.28
CA THR A 400 -4.31 -1.22 6.27
C THR A 400 -4.09 0.18 6.84
N PRO A 401 -2.84 0.68 6.99
CA PRO A 401 -2.65 2.08 7.24
C PRO A 401 -3.34 2.80 6.10
N LYS A 402 -4.55 3.29 6.40
CA LYS A 402 -5.32 4.11 5.48
C LYS A 402 -4.42 5.33 5.27
N PRO A 403 -4.14 5.72 4.02
CA PRO A 403 -3.16 6.76 3.72
C PRO A 403 -3.43 7.97 4.62
N GLU A 404 -2.37 8.52 5.22
CA GLU A 404 -2.53 9.66 6.12
C GLU A 404 -3.06 10.85 5.31
N VAL A 405 -4.36 11.12 5.43
CA VAL A 405 -4.97 12.28 4.81
C VAL A 405 -4.68 13.49 5.68
N THR A 406 -3.75 14.32 5.20
CA THR A 406 -3.44 15.62 5.77
C THR A 406 -4.25 16.70 5.06
N GLY A 407 -4.50 17.82 5.73
CA GLY A 407 -5.25 18.91 5.14
C GLY A 407 -5.19 20.18 5.98
N LYS A 408 -5.55 21.29 5.35
CA LYS A 408 -5.50 22.60 6.01
C LYS A 408 -6.45 22.62 7.21
N PHE A 409 -5.90 22.78 8.42
CA PHE A 409 -6.64 22.69 9.69
C PHE A 409 -7.23 21.31 10.01
N ALA A 410 -6.75 20.24 9.39
CA ALA A 410 -7.12 18.89 9.79
C ALA A 410 -6.43 18.54 11.12
N PRO A 411 -7.18 18.08 12.15
CA PRO A 411 -6.59 17.41 13.31
C PRO A 411 -5.65 16.27 12.86
N PRO A 412 -4.65 15.86 13.66
CA PRO A 412 -3.87 14.66 13.36
C PRO A 412 -4.72 13.38 13.39
N THR A 413 -4.26 12.33 12.69
CA THR A 413 -4.95 11.03 12.66
C THR A 413 -5.06 10.48 14.07
N GLY A 414 -6.19 9.86 14.39
CA GLY A 414 -6.60 9.49 15.75
C GLY A 414 -7.35 10.59 16.50
N ARG A 415 -7.65 11.74 15.86
CA ARG A 415 -8.42 12.84 16.45
C ARG A 415 -9.43 13.43 15.46
N ALA A 416 -10.51 14.02 15.97
CA ALA A 416 -11.52 14.72 15.18
C ALA A 416 -11.93 16.03 15.85
N LEU A 417 -12.21 17.05 15.06
CA LEU A 417 -12.73 18.34 15.54
C LEU A 417 -14.22 18.24 15.80
N LEU A 418 -14.67 18.57 17.02
CA LEU A 418 -16.10 18.65 17.34
C LEU A 418 -16.58 20.10 17.19
N LEU A 419 -17.45 20.35 16.22
CA LEU A 419 -18.14 21.61 15.99
C LEU A 419 -19.61 21.49 16.37
N VAL A 420 -20.20 22.60 16.82
CA VAL A 420 -21.63 22.68 17.16
C VAL A 420 -22.23 23.91 16.49
N GLY A 421 -23.47 23.81 16.02
CA GLY A 421 -24.22 24.93 15.45
C GLY A 421 -25.63 24.54 15.02
N GLN A 422 -26.31 25.30 14.17
CA GLN A 422 -25.80 26.32 13.25
C GLN A 422 -26.07 27.78 13.68
N ASP A 423 -26.46 28.01 14.92
CA ASP A 423 -26.79 29.33 15.46
C ASP A 423 -26.38 29.47 16.93
N VAL A 424 -26.44 30.70 17.45
CA VAL A 424 -26.07 31.04 18.83
C VAL A 424 -26.88 30.24 19.85
N GLU A 425 -28.17 30.05 19.62
CA GLU A 425 -29.07 29.37 20.55
C GLU A 425 -28.69 27.88 20.69
N SER A 426 -28.43 27.22 19.57
CA SER A 426 -28.01 25.82 19.50
C SER A 426 -26.67 25.57 20.19
N VAL A 427 -25.70 26.48 19.98
CA VAL A 427 -24.37 26.42 20.62
C VAL A 427 -24.47 26.69 22.12
N ASP A 428 -25.23 27.70 22.53
CA ASP A 428 -25.42 28.04 23.94
C ASP A 428 -26.19 26.93 24.67
N ALA A 429 -27.20 26.32 24.03
CA ALA A 429 -27.90 25.15 24.57
C ALA A 429 -26.96 23.96 24.77
N TYR A 430 -26.09 23.68 23.80
CA TYR A 430 -25.07 22.64 23.91
C TYR A 430 -24.09 22.94 25.06
N PHE A 431 -23.58 24.17 25.14
CA PHE A 431 -22.66 24.57 26.20
C PHE A 431 -23.32 24.47 27.58
N ASN A 432 -24.57 24.91 27.72
CA ASN A 432 -25.30 24.82 28.98
C ASN A 432 -25.53 23.36 29.41
N ALA A 433 -25.83 22.48 28.46
CA ALA A 433 -26.03 21.05 28.75
C ALA A 433 -24.71 20.34 29.10
N THR A 434 -23.63 20.61 28.36
CA THR A 434 -22.36 19.87 28.45
C THR A 434 -21.32 20.51 29.37
N VAL A 435 -21.46 21.82 29.65
CA VAL A 435 -20.49 22.69 30.34
C VAL A 435 -19.10 22.61 29.67
N THR A 436 -19.08 22.41 28.36
CA THR A 436 -17.86 22.22 27.58
C THR A 436 -17.99 22.97 26.26
N ALA A 437 -17.07 23.91 26.00
CA ALA A 437 -17.06 24.65 24.74
C ALA A 437 -16.58 23.76 23.58
N PRO A 438 -17.27 23.75 22.43
CA PRO A 438 -16.93 22.92 21.29
C PRO A 438 -15.63 23.42 20.61
N GLY A 439 -14.94 22.53 19.89
CA GLY A 439 -13.73 22.87 19.14
C GLY A 439 -14.01 23.85 18.00
N GLY A 440 -15.21 23.83 17.43
CA GLY A 440 -15.68 24.86 16.53
C GLY A 440 -17.13 25.26 16.79
N VAL A 441 -17.50 26.44 16.32
CA VAL A 441 -18.87 26.94 16.32
C VAL A 441 -19.29 27.23 14.89
N ALA A 442 -20.46 26.73 14.50
CA ALA A 442 -20.97 26.86 13.14
C ALA A 442 -22.07 27.93 13.06
N ALA A 443 -22.03 28.73 11.99
CA ALA A 443 -23.01 29.76 11.68
C ALA A 443 -23.33 29.78 10.18
N ASN A 444 -24.52 30.25 9.83
CA ASN A 444 -24.89 30.50 8.45
C ASN A 444 -24.69 31.98 8.11
N LEU A 445 -24.16 32.25 6.92
CA LEU A 445 -24.09 33.57 6.31
C LEU A 445 -24.68 33.52 4.90
N ASP A 446 -25.13 34.67 4.41
CA ASP A 446 -25.33 34.86 2.98
C ASP A 446 -24.23 35.75 2.35
N LEU A 447 -24.27 35.88 1.03
CA LEU A 447 -23.32 36.72 0.28
C LEU A 447 -23.49 38.22 0.54
N GLN A 448 -24.54 38.65 1.25
CA GLN A 448 -24.74 40.03 1.70
C GLN A 448 -24.28 40.23 3.15
N LEU A 449 -23.62 39.22 3.75
CA LEU A 449 -23.15 39.22 5.12
C LEU A 449 -24.27 39.30 6.18
N ASN A 450 -25.51 38.92 5.81
CA ASN A 450 -26.54 38.70 6.81
C ASN A 450 -26.13 37.49 7.66
N GLY A 451 -26.20 37.65 8.99
CA GLY A 451 -25.69 36.67 9.97
C GLY A 451 -24.31 37.03 10.57
N MET A 452 -23.65 38.10 10.10
CA MET A 452 -22.35 38.50 10.68
C MET A 452 -22.44 38.88 12.17
N ASP A 453 -23.56 39.42 12.62
CA ASP A 453 -23.77 39.72 14.05
C ASP A 453 -23.77 38.43 14.89
N GLU A 454 -24.38 37.35 14.40
CA GLU A 454 -24.35 36.04 15.05
C GLU A 454 -22.95 35.44 15.03
N LEU A 455 -22.25 35.51 13.89
CA LEU A 455 -20.87 35.04 13.79
C LEU A 455 -19.94 35.81 14.74
N ASN A 456 -20.14 37.11 14.90
CA ASN A 456 -19.39 37.95 15.85
C ASN A 456 -19.71 37.58 17.30
N ASP A 457 -20.97 37.33 17.65
CA ASP A 457 -21.36 36.89 18.99
C ASP A 457 -20.74 35.54 19.33
N LEU A 458 -20.82 34.57 18.41
CA LEU A 458 -20.16 33.27 18.55
C LEU A 458 -18.64 33.40 18.69
N ALA A 459 -18.00 34.20 17.84
CA ALA A 459 -16.56 34.42 17.88
C ALA A 459 -16.11 35.08 19.20
N GLY A 460 -16.93 35.98 19.75
CA GLY A 460 -16.69 36.66 21.02
C GLY A 460 -16.89 35.75 22.24
N LYS A 461 -17.99 34.98 22.28
CA LYS A 461 -18.31 34.02 23.34
C LYS A 461 -17.34 32.83 23.37
N TYR A 462 -16.92 32.36 22.21
CA TYR A 462 -16.07 31.18 22.04
C TYR A 462 -14.74 31.54 21.38
N PRO A 463 -13.83 32.28 22.07
CA PRO A 463 -12.61 32.81 21.47
C PRO A 463 -11.55 31.75 21.12
N ASN A 464 -11.66 30.56 21.71
CA ASN A 464 -10.76 29.42 21.51
C ASN A 464 -11.37 28.32 20.63
N SER A 465 -12.43 28.65 19.88
CA SER A 465 -13.10 27.74 18.94
C SER A 465 -12.86 28.23 17.52
N ALA A 466 -12.67 27.28 16.59
CA ALA A 466 -12.66 27.57 15.15
C ALA A 466 -14.05 28.02 14.70
N LEU A 467 -14.13 28.69 13.55
CA LEU A 467 -15.40 29.05 12.93
C LEU A 467 -15.69 28.11 11.77
N SER A 468 -16.91 27.59 11.69
CA SER A 468 -17.44 26.98 10.48
C SER A 468 -18.57 27.89 9.97
N VAL A 469 -18.48 28.29 8.71
CA VAL A 469 -19.36 29.29 8.11
C VAL A 469 -19.94 28.68 6.86
N ARG A 470 -21.26 28.48 6.83
CA ARG A 470 -21.97 27.99 5.66
C ARG A 470 -22.57 29.14 4.89
N VAL A 471 -22.30 29.17 3.58
CA VAL A 471 -22.84 30.14 2.63
C VAL A 471 -23.52 29.40 1.51
N ASP A 472 -24.83 29.63 1.39
CA ASP A 472 -25.63 29.19 0.25
C ASP A 472 -25.64 30.27 -0.83
N TRP A 473 -25.50 29.86 -2.10
CA TRP A 473 -25.74 30.76 -3.24
C TRP A 473 -26.50 30.07 -4.38
N ASN A 474 -27.28 30.85 -5.13
CA ASN A 474 -28.11 30.33 -6.22
C ASN A 474 -27.74 30.89 -7.61
N ASP A 475 -26.82 31.87 -7.69
CA ASP A 475 -26.49 32.59 -8.94
C ASP A 475 -24.96 32.73 -9.15
N THR A 476 -24.54 33.39 -10.24
CA THR A 476 -23.13 33.77 -10.48
C THR A 476 -22.53 34.64 -9.37
N LEU A 477 -21.38 34.22 -8.84
CA LEU A 477 -20.60 34.96 -7.83
C LEU A 477 -19.81 36.12 -8.46
N THR A 478 -20.07 37.35 -8.00
CA THR A 478 -19.24 38.51 -8.38
C THR A 478 -17.96 38.57 -7.56
N ASP A 479 -16.89 39.15 -8.12
CA ASP A 479 -15.62 39.33 -7.39
C ASP A 479 -15.80 40.16 -6.12
N VAL A 480 -16.67 41.17 -6.17
CA VAL A 480 -16.95 42.04 -5.01
C VAL A 480 -17.57 41.25 -3.86
N GLN A 481 -18.52 40.34 -4.15
CA GLN A 481 -19.14 39.52 -3.11
C GLN A 481 -18.13 38.57 -2.47
N VAL A 482 -17.35 37.87 -3.30
CA VAL A 482 -16.32 36.94 -2.82
C VAL A 482 -15.26 37.67 -2.01
N ASP A 483 -14.78 38.80 -2.49
CA ASP A 483 -13.78 39.61 -1.80
C ASP A 483 -14.29 40.14 -0.47
N THR A 484 -15.53 40.65 -0.44
CA THR A 484 -16.17 41.18 0.78
C THR A 484 -16.31 40.08 1.84
N LEU A 485 -16.75 38.89 1.44
CA LEU A 485 -16.83 37.72 2.31
C LEU A 485 -15.46 37.31 2.84
N LEU A 486 -14.46 37.18 1.96
CA LEU A 486 -13.11 36.81 2.37
C LEU A 486 -12.47 37.85 3.30
N ASP A 487 -12.67 39.14 3.07
CA ASP A 487 -12.15 40.20 3.94
C ASP A 487 -12.77 40.12 5.35
N ALA A 488 -14.09 39.90 5.42
CA ALA A 488 -14.77 39.70 6.69
C ALA A 488 -14.22 38.48 7.44
N LEU A 489 -14.08 37.33 6.76
CA LEU A 489 -13.59 36.09 7.38
C LEU A 489 -12.10 36.12 7.71
N THR A 490 -11.27 36.82 6.93
CA THR A 490 -9.83 36.95 7.17
C THR A 490 -9.52 37.83 8.38
N SER A 491 -10.46 38.70 8.78
CA SER A 491 -10.32 39.53 9.98
C SER A 491 -10.25 38.70 11.29
N TYR A 492 -10.75 37.46 11.27
CA TYR A 492 -10.70 36.58 12.44
C TYR A 492 -9.33 35.91 12.58
N ASN A 493 -8.66 36.14 13.70
CA ASN A 493 -7.36 35.54 14.00
C ASN A 493 -7.46 34.09 14.52
N ARG A 494 -8.07 33.21 13.72
CA ARG A 494 -8.35 31.80 14.01
C ARG A 494 -8.68 31.02 12.73
N PRO A 495 -8.63 29.67 12.75
CA PRO A 495 -9.12 28.84 11.65
C PRO A 495 -10.60 29.12 11.33
N VAL A 496 -10.90 29.25 10.04
CA VAL A 496 -12.25 29.40 9.48
C VAL A 496 -12.46 28.35 8.39
N PHE A 497 -13.46 27.50 8.56
CA PHE A 497 -13.95 26.57 7.54
C PHE A 497 -15.10 27.24 6.79
N LEU A 498 -14.90 27.60 5.53
CA LEU A 498 -15.91 28.21 4.69
C LEU A 498 -16.56 27.13 3.84
N HIS A 499 -17.79 26.76 4.20
CA HIS A 499 -18.64 25.84 3.48
C HIS A 499 -19.39 26.59 2.41
N LEU A 500 -19.20 26.12 1.18
CA LEU A 500 -19.73 26.74 -0.01
C LEU A 500 -20.72 25.77 -0.65
N ARG A 501 -22.01 26.05 -0.51
CA ARG A 501 -23.08 25.19 -1.05
C ARG A 501 -23.86 25.94 -2.12
N HIS A 502 -24.11 25.25 -3.23
CA HIS A 502 -24.95 25.76 -4.32
C HIS A 502 -26.31 25.07 -4.29
N GLY A 503 -27.35 25.78 -4.75
CA GLY A 503 -28.73 25.28 -4.74
C GLY A 503 -28.92 23.95 -5.51
N PRO A 504 -30.01 23.21 -5.22
CA PRO A 504 -30.20 21.81 -5.59
C PRO A 504 -30.54 21.51 -7.07
N ASP A 505 -30.51 22.50 -7.96
CA ASP A 505 -31.03 22.33 -9.33
C ASP A 505 -29.98 22.37 -10.46
N ASP A 506 -28.69 22.68 -10.25
CA ASP A 506 -27.78 22.87 -11.39
C ASP A 506 -26.30 22.52 -11.12
N ALA A 507 -26.00 21.23 -11.24
CA ALA A 507 -24.64 20.75 -11.44
C ALA A 507 -24.16 21.19 -12.86
N SER A 508 -23.35 22.26 -12.94
CA SER A 508 -22.98 22.90 -14.21
C SER A 508 -21.52 23.36 -14.24
N ASP A 509 -20.97 23.58 -15.45
CA ASP A 509 -19.64 24.19 -15.64
C ASP A 509 -19.53 25.57 -14.95
N ALA A 510 -20.65 26.28 -14.83
CA ALA A 510 -20.72 27.57 -14.14
C ALA A 510 -20.46 27.43 -12.63
N TYR A 511 -20.90 26.34 -12.00
CA TYR A 511 -20.62 26.03 -10.61
C TYR A 511 -19.12 25.78 -10.38
N VAL A 512 -18.50 24.90 -11.18
CA VAL A 512 -17.06 24.61 -11.09
C VAL A 512 -16.24 25.87 -11.32
N SER A 513 -16.64 26.70 -12.29
CA SER A 513 -15.99 27.99 -12.58
C SER A 513 -16.11 28.98 -11.43
N ALA A 514 -17.29 29.07 -10.80
CA ALA A 514 -17.50 29.93 -9.63
C ALA A 514 -16.65 29.49 -8.43
N TRP A 515 -16.53 28.19 -8.20
CA TRP A 515 -15.65 27.63 -7.18
C TRP A 515 -14.17 27.94 -7.41
N LYS A 516 -13.68 27.72 -8.63
CA LYS A 516 -12.29 28.05 -9.01
C LYS A 516 -12.01 29.54 -8.80
N LYS A 517 -12.95 30.41 -9.17
CA LYS A 517 -12.88 31.84 -8.91
C LYS A 517 -12.73 32.15 -7.42
N VAL A 518 -13.49 31.52 -6.53
CA VAL A 518 -13.32 31.71 -5.07
C VAL A 518 -11.91 31.32 -4.61
N GLY A 519 -11.39 30.19 -5.11
CA GLY A 519 -10.01 29.76 -4.87
C GLY A 519 -8.97 30.81 -5.30
N GLU A 520 -9.10 31.32 -6.52
CA GLU A 520 -8.23 32.35 -7.09
C GLU A 520 -8.29 33.66 -6.27
N ARG A 521 -9.49 34.13 -5.91
CA ARG A 521 -9.65 35.34 -5.08
C ARG A 521 -9.03 35.16 -3.70
N LYS A 522 -9.26 34.00 -3.05
CA LYS A 522 -8.66 33.64 -1.76
C LYS A 522 -7.14 33.63 -1.82
N GLN A 523 -6.56 33.09 -2.90
CA GLN A 523 -5.11 33.11 -3.12
C GLN A 523 -4.60 34.55 -3.35
N ALA A 524 -5.27 35.33 -4.18
CA ALA A 524 -4.90 36.72 -4.47
C ALA A 524 -4.93 37.62 -3.23
N LYS A 525 -5.85 37.37 -2.30
CA LYS A 525 -5.93 38.06 -1.00
C LYS A 525 -4.96 37.53 0.05
N GLY A 526 -4.34 36.37 -0.16
CA GLY A 526 -3.46 35.76 0.82
C GLY A 526 -4.18 35.30 2.09
N SER A 527 -5.47 34.93 1.99
CA SER A 527 -6.27 34.47 3.14
C SER A 527 -5.78 33.11 3.64
N THR A 528 -4.88 33.13 4.63
CA THR A 528 -4.26 31.94 5.22
C THR A 528 -5.11 31.29 6.30
N ASN A 529 -6.04 32.00 6.92
CA ASN A 529 -6.91 31.50 7.98
C ASN A 529 -8.18 30.78 7.48
N VAL A 530 -8.49 30.86 6.19
CA VAL A 530 -9.67 30.21 5.57
C VAL A 530 -9.31 28.87 4.92
N ALA A 531 -10.07 27.82 5.19
CA ALA A 531 -10.11 26.55 4.48
C ALA A 531 -11.45 26.41 3.73
N LEU A 532 -11.40 26.05 2.45
CA LEU A 532 -12.60 25.89 1.63
C LEU A 532 -13.15 24.46 1.74
N VAL A 533 -14.42 24.34 2.09
CA VAL A 533 -15.13 23.07 2.27
C VAL A 533 -16.16 22.90 1.15
N TRP A 534 -15.91 21.92 0.27
CA TRP A 534 -16.82 21.56 -0.81
C TRP A 534 -17.91 20.65 -0.24
N GLU A 535 -19.16 21.11 -0.16
CA GLU A 535 -20.25 20.39 0.49
C GLU A 535 -21.38 20.09 -0.51
N SER A 536 -21.82 18.82 -0.54
CA SER A 536 -22.98 18.41 -1.34
C SER A 536 -24.29 18.84 -0.69
N ALA A 537 -25.26 19.30 -1.49
CA ALA A 537 -26.59 19.66 -1.01
C ALA A 537 -27.54 18.46 -0.84
N SER A 538 -27.28 17.33 -1.50
CA SER A 538 -28.14 16.14 -1.45
C SER A 538 -27.35 14.82 -1.59
N CYS A 539 -27.99 13.70 -1.25
CA CYS A 539 -27.43 12.36 -1.47
C CYS A 539 -27.69 11.83 -2.91
N GLU A 540 -28.59 12.46 -3.68
CA GLU A 540 -29.08 11.92 -4.97
C GLU A 540 -28.19 12.29 -6.17
N GLU A 541 -27.30 13.28 -6.03
CA GLU A 541 -26.39 13.76 -7.08
C GLU A 541 -25.08 12.94 -7.16
N ILE A 542 -25.19 11.62 -7.33
CA ILE A 542 -24.04 10.68 -7.28
C ILE A 542 -23.27 10.62 -8.62
N ASN A 543 -22.82 11.77 -9.14
CA ASN A 543 -21.75 11.82 -10.15
C ASN A 543 -20.69 12.89 -9.78
N PHE A 544 -20.11 12.74 -8.60
CA PHE A 544 -19.22 13.73 -7.96
C PHE A 544 -17.97 14.11 -8.77
N ALA A 545 -17.44 13.20 -9.60
CA ALA A 545 -16.25 13.45 -10.39
C ALA A 545 -16.44 14.56 -11.45
N GLU A 546 -17.67 14.75 -11.92
CA GLU A 546 -18.00 15.71 -12.98
C GLU A 546 -18.00 17.16 -12.46
N PHE A 547 -18.33 17.37 -11.19
CA PHE A 547 -18.54 18.70 -10.60
C PHE A 547 -17.54 19.07 -9.51
N TYR A 548 -16.54 18.21 -9.30
CA TYR A 548 -15.48 18.48 -8.35
C TYR A 548 -14.62 19.66 -8.81
N PRO A 549 -14.48 20.74 -8.02
CA PRO A 549 -13.74 21.92 -8.46
C PRO A 549 -12.24 21.71 -8.70
N GLY A 550 -11.66 20.64 -8.14
CA GLY A 550 -10.25 20.30 -8.24
C GLY A 550 -9.50 20.34 -6.91
N ASP A 551 -8.47 19.51 -6.80
CA ASP A 551 -7.71 19.30 -5.57
C ASP A 551 -6.94 20.56 -5.13
N GLU A 552 -6.55 21.41 -6.07
CA GLU A 552 -5.89 22.71 -5.85
C GLU A 552 -6.77 23.74 -5.11
N VAL A 553 -8.09 23.66 -5.23
CA VAL A 553 -9.02 24.64 -4.64
C VAL A 553 -9.67 24.08 -3.37
N VAL A 554 -10.08 22.82 -3.41
CA VAL A 554 -10.82 22.19 -2.30
C VAL A 554 -9.87 21.76 -1.19
N ASN A 555 -10.10 22.24 0.02
CA ASN A 555 -9.33 21.83 1.21
C ASN A 555 -10.00 20.69 1.97
N TRP A 556 -11.33 20.67 1.99
CA TRP A 556 -12.14 19.70 2.72
C TRP A 556 -13.36 19.31 1.91
N ILE A 557 -13.92 18.15 2.23
CA ILE A 557 -15.20 17.74 1.73
C ILE A 557 -16.23 17.72 2.88
N GLY A 558 -17.35 18.41 2.70
CA GLY A 558 -18.49 18.39 3.60
C GLY A 558 -19.55 17.39 3.12
N VAL A 559 -20.10 16.60 4.03
CA VAL A 559 -21.18 15.64 3.70
C VAL A 559 -22.12 15.46 4.88
N ASN A 560 -23.41 15.27 4.62
CA ASN A 560 -24.36 14.85 5.64
C ASN A 560 -24.12 13.39 6.01
N TYR A 561 -24.28 13.03 7.30
CA TYR A 561 -24.01 11.69 7.80
C TYR A 561 -24.74 10.59 7.00
N GLU A 562 -25.98 10.85 6.59
CA GLU A 562 -26.82 9.93 5.82
C GLU A 562 -26.25 9.59 4.44
N CYS A 563 -25.41 10.47 3.86
CA CYS A 563 -24.75 10.23 2.58
C CYS A 563 -23.27 9.82 2.71
N ALA A 564 -22.73 9.77 3.94
CA ALA A 564 -21.29 9.79 4.16
C ALA A 564 -20.58 8.50 3.73
N ASP A 565 -21.23 7.34 3.84
CA ASP A 565 -20.58 6.03 3.62
C ASP A 565 -20.11 5.86 2.17
N ALA A 566 -21.01 6.00 1.19
CA ALA A 566 -20.66 5.94 -0.23
C ALA A 566 -19.62 7.01 -0.62
N PHE A 567 -19.73 8.20 -0.03
CA PHE A 567 -18.84 9.31 -0.27
C PHE A 567 -17.39 9.03 0.19
N ILE A 568 -17.25 8.48 1.40
CA ILE A 568 -15.97 8.18 2.05
C ILE A 568 -15.32 6.94 1.43
N GLN A 569 -16.10 5.92 1.07
CA GLN A 569 -15.57 4.68 0.51
C GLN A 569 -14.96 4.88 -0.88
N GLN A 570 -15.47 5.81 -1.69
CA GLN A 570 -15.04 5.98 -3.07
C GLN A 570 -14.26 7.27 -3.29
N PHE A 571 -14.74 8.44 -2.84
CA PHE A 571 -14.24 9.71 -3.37
C PHE A 571 -13.18 10.39 -2.50
N ALA A 572 -13.43 10.52 -1.18
CA ALA A 572 -12.53 11.26 -0.30
C ALA A 572 -11.15 10.62 -0.17
N ARG A 573 -11.10 9.29 -0.16
CA ARG A 573 -9.85 8.50 -0.07
C ARG A 573 -9.02 8.58 -1.35
N GLU A 574 -9.66 8.49 -2.52
CA GLU A 574 -8.98 8.66 -3.82
C GLU A 574 -8.35 10.06 -3.96
N ARG A 575 -9.02 11.10 -3.45
CA ARG A 575 -8.57 12.50 -3.55
C ARG A 575 -7.67 12.95 -2.40
N LEU A 576 -7.46 12.08 -1.40
CA LEU A 576 -6.71 12.40 -0.18
C LEU A 576 -7.21 13.69 0.49
N LYS A 577 -8.53 13.84 0.64
CA LYS A 577 -9.15 15.03 1.25
C LYS A 577 -9.80 14.72 2.59
N PRO A 578 -9.58 15.56 3.63
CA PRO A 578 -10.27 15.38 4.89
C PRO A 578 -11.77 15.68 4.73
N VAL A 579 -12.58 14.93 5.46
CA VAL A 579 -14.04 14.95 5.44
C VAL A 579 -14.54 15.56 6.74
N MET A 580 -15.50 16.47 6.58
CA MET A 580 -16.30 17.05 7.64
C MET A 580 -17.73 16.53 7.53
N ILE A 581 -18.21 15.86 8.58
CA ILE A 581 -19.58 15.32 8.60
C ILE A 581 -20.52 16.30 9.29
N THR A 582 -21.58 16.70 8.62
CA THR A 582 -22.72 17.36 9.24
C THR A 582 -23.67 16.28 9.74
N ALA A 583 -23.98 16.29 11.04
CA ALA A 583 -24.80 15.28 11.68
C ALA A 583 -25.98 15.92 12.41
N SER A 584 -27.19 15.47 12.07
CA SER A 584 -28.44 15.90 12.69
C SER A 584 -29.06 14.68 13.39
N PRO A 585 -28.97 14.58 14.73
CA PRO A 585 -29.50 13.42 15.45
C PRO A 585 -30.99 13.27 15.24
N GLN A 586 -31.49 12.03 15.09
CA GLN A 586 -32.93 11.79 14.90
C GLN A 586 -33.53 10.77 15.88
N GLU A 587 -32.71 10.00 16.60
CA GLU A 587 -33.16 8.86 17.43
C GLU A 587 -32.40 8.72 18.77
N GLY A 588 -32.51 7.56 19.41
CA GLY A 588 -31.87 7.25 20.69
C GLY A 588 -30.36 6.96 20.60
N TRP A 589 -29.74 6.67 21.75
CA TRP A 589 -28.29 6.47 21.81
C TRP A 589 -27.83 5.27 20.98
N GLU A 590 -28.52 4.14 21.09
CA GLU A 590 -28.12 2.89 20.42
C GLU A 590 -28.46 2.92 18.94
N GLU A 591 -29.52 3.64 18.57
CA GLU A 591 -30.02 3.69 17.19
C GLU A 591 -29.26 4.68 16.32
N TRP A 592 -28.76 5.79 16.91
CA TRP A 592 -28.10 6.84 16.14
C TRP A 592 -26.72 7.24 16.67
N PHE A 593 -26.59 7.58 17.96
CA PHE A 593 -25.33 8.12 18.49
C PHE A 593 -24.19 7.11 18.45
N ALA A 594 -24.40 5.89 18.94
CA ALA A 594 -23.36 4.86 18.96
C ALA A 594 -22.91 4.46 17.54
N PRO A 595 -23.81 4.18 16.58
CA PRO A 595 -23.43 3.94 15.19
C PRO A 595 -22.68 5.11 14.56
N PHE A 596 -23.12 6.35 14.82
CA PHE A 596 -22.47 7.55 14.31
C PHE A 596 -21.05 7.72 14.84
N LEU A 597 -20.86 7.60 16.16
CA LEU A 597 -19.55 7.74 16.80
C LEU A 597 -18.59 6.62 16.37
N GLN A 598 -19.11 5.39 16.23
CA GLN A 598 -18.35 4.28 15.69
C GLN A 598 -17.93 4.54 14.25
N PHE A 599 -18.85 5.03 13.40
CA PHE A 599 -18.55 5.40 12.02
C PHE A 599 -17.45 6.45 11.91
N VAL A 600 -17.50 7.50 12.74
CA VAL A 600 -16.46 8.55 12.79
C VAL A 600 -15.11 7.96 13.18
N THR A 601 -15.08 7.06 14.16
CA THR A 601 -13.84 6.41 14.64
C THR A 601 -13.26 5.47 13.58
N ASP A 602 -14.10 4.63 12.99
CA ASP A 602 -13.69 3.65 11.97
C ASP A 602 -13.18 4.32 10.70
N ASN A 603 -13.66 5.53 10.41
CA ASN A 603 -13.29 6.30 9.22
C ASN A 603 -12.40 7.52 9.53
N ASN A 604 -11.73 7.56 10.69
CA ASN A 604 -10.91 8.71 11.09
C ASN A 604 -9.65 8.94 10.23
N ASP A 605 -9.35 8.02 9.31
CA ASP A 605 -8.40 8.27 8.23
C ASP A 605 -8.76 9.51 7.42
N VAL A 606 -10.04 9.68 7.10
CA VAL A 606 -10.55 10.83 6.34
C VAL A 606 -11.56 11.66 7.11
N VAL A 607 -12.34 11.11 8.05
CA VAL A 607 -13.30 11.86 8.86
C VAL A 607 -12.55 12.59 9.98
N ARG A 608 -12.35 13.89 9.78
CA ARG A 608 -11.48 14.73 10.62
C ARG A 608 -12.24 15.83 11.35
N ALA A 609 -13.51 16.04 11.04
CA ALA A 609 -14.36 16.97 11.75
C ALA A 609 -15.82 16.52 11.71
N VAL A 610 -16.57 16.91 12.74
CA VAL A 610 -18.02 16.68 12.87
C VAL A 610 -18.68 18.00 13.24
N ILE A 611 -19.70 18.41 12.49
CA ILE A 611 -20.63 19.47 12.87
C ILE A 611 -21.89 18.82 13.42
N TYR A 612 -22.09 18.95 14.72
CA TYR A 612 -23.30 18.50 15.40
C TYR A 612 -24.36 19.62 15.36
N ILE A 613 -25.47 19.37 14.66
CA ILE A 613 -26.62 20.28 14.61
C ILE A 613 -27.58 19.90 15.74
N ASN A 614 -27.75 20.82 16.69
CA ASN A 614 -28.40 20.53 17.97
C ASN A 614 -29.93 20.70 17.93
N ASP A 615 -30.62 19.96 17.06
CA ASP A 615 -32.09 20.03 16.91
C ASP A 615 -32.86 19.09 17.86
N VAL A 616 -32.18 18.21 18.60
CA VAL A 616 -32.82 17.21 19.49
C VAL A 616 -32.48 17.44 20.96
N GLN A 617 -33.50 17.38 21.81
CA GLN A 617 -33.32 17.41 23.26
C GLN A 617 -32.52 16.19 23.75
N MET A 618 -31.28 16.42 24.18
CA MET A 618 -30.51 15.43 24.93
C MET A 618 -31.23 15.15 26.26
N ASN A 619 -31.92 14.03 26.35
CA ASN A 619 -32.42 13.55 27.64
C ASN A 619 -31.24 13.22 28.57
N GLU A 620 -31.50 13.04 29.87
CA GLU A 620 -30.44 12.85 30.87
C GLU A 620 -29.49 11.68 30.55
N GLU A 621 -30.00 10.62 29.95
CA GLU A 621 -29.21 9.44 29.59
C GLU A 621 -28.27 9.73 28.42
N ILE A 622 -28.80 10.29 27.32
CA ILE A 622 -28.01 10.68 26.14
C ILE A 622 -26.95 11.71 26.54
N LEU A 623 -27.32 12.71 27.34
CA LEU A 623 -26.40 13.75 27.79
C LEU A 623 -25.25 13.15 28.62
N LYS A 624 -25.54 12.19 29.50
CA LYS A 624 -24.53 11.52 30.31
C LYS A 624 -23.54 10.77 29.42
N ARG A 625 -24.04 9.95 28.49
CA ARG A 625 -23.20 9.16 27.58
C ARG A 625 -22.40 10.05 26.63
N TRP A 626 -23.00 11.12 26.11
CA TRP A 626 -22.32 12.12 25.27
C TRP A 626 -21.17 12.80 26.02
N LYS A 627 -21.39 13.19 27.28
CA LYS A 627 -20.34 13.73 28.14
C LYS A 627 -19.22 12.74 28.39
N ASP A 628 -19.55 11.45 28.52
CA ASP A 628 -18.55 10.42 28.73
C ASP A 628 -17.71 10.17 27.47
N GLU A 629 -18.35 10.12 26.29
CA GLU A 629 -17.68 10.02 24.99
C GLU A 629 -16.74 11.20 24.74
N THR A 630 -17.26 12.43 24.85
CA THR A 630 -16.51 13.65 24.52
C THR A 630 -15.42 14.00 25.55
N LYS A 631 -15.24 13.23 26.62
CA LYS A 631 -14.05 13.28 27.49
C LYS A 631 -12.82 12.64 26.84
N SER A 632 -13.02 11.75 25.87
CA SER A 632 -11.94 11.11 25.12
C SER A 632 -11.01 12.15 24.49
N SER A 633 -9.71 11.86 24.43
CA SER A 633 -8.72 12.69 23.75
C SER A 633 -8.91 12.73 22.23
N PHE A 634 -9.74 11.84 21.68
CA PHE A 634 -10.13 11.81 20.28
C PHE A 634 -10.76 13.14 19.85
N TRP A 635 -11.64 13.72 20.67
CA TRP A 635 -12.36 14.94 20.32
C TRP A 635 -11.55 16.20 20.65
N LEU A 636 -11.21 16.99 19.63
CA LEU A 636 -10.70 18.35 19.80
C LEU A 636 -11.82 19.29 20.19
N LYS A 637 -11.61 19.98 21.30
CA LYS A 637 -12.54 20.94 21.91
C LYS A 637 -11.85 22.29 22.10
N ALA A 638 -12.60 23.31 22.48
CA ALA A 638 -12.05 24.64 22.70
C ALA A 638 -10.89 24.59 23.70
N SER A 639 -9.72 25.10 23.31
CA SER A 639 -8.58 25.25 24.21
C SER A 639 -7.63 26.33 23.70
N PRO A 640 -6.78 26.92 24.56
CA PRO A 640 -5.77 27.89 24.14
C PRO A 640 -4.76 27.33 23.12
N LYS A 641 -4.65 26.00 22.99
CA LYS A 641 -3.73 25.32 22.07
C LYS A 641 -4.42 24.83 20.79
N LEU A 642 -5.74 24.91 20.70
CA LEU A 642 -6.49 24.31 19.61
C LEU A 642 -5.99 24.78 18.25
N PHE A 643 -5.76 26.09 18.07
CA PHE A 643 -5.33 26.62 16.78
C PHE A 643 -3.96 26.11 16.36
N SER A 644 -3.02 25.98 17.30
CA SER A 644 -1.73 25.33 17.01
C SER A 644 -1.86 23.83 16.75
N GLU A 645 -2.79 23.14 17.41
CA GLU A 645 -3.08 21.72 17.12
C GLU A 645 -3.72 21.53 15.74
N LEU A 646 -4.39 22.54 15.21
CA LEU A 646 -4.89 22.60 13.83
C LEU A 646 -3.84 23.19 12.86
N GLY A 647 -2.61 23.43 13.29
CA GLY A 647 -1.55 23.96 12.43
C GLY A 647 -1.71 25.42 12.00
N PHE A 648 -2.58 26.20 12.66
CA PHE A 648 -2.71 27.63 12.43
C PHE A 648 -1.63 28.39 13.21
N VAL A 649 -0.71 29.00 12.47
CA VAL A 649 0.33 29.90 12.99
C VAL A 649 -0.05 31.32 12.57
N LYS A 650 0.02 32.24 13.54
CA LYS A 650 -0.32 33.66 13.35
C LYS A 650 0.60 34.39 12.39
#